data_AF-A0A7C4LNA6-F1
#
_entry.id   AF-A0A7C4LNA6-F1
#
_cell.length_a   1.000
_cell.length_b   1.000
_cell.length_c   1.000
_cell.angle_alpha   90.00
_cell.angle_beta   90.00
_cell.angle_gamma   90.00
#
_symmetry.space_group_name_H-M   'P 1'
#
loop_
_entity.id
_entity.type
_entity.pdbx_description
1 polymer ?
#
loop_
_entity_poly.entity_id
_entity_poly.type
_entity_poly.pdbx_seq_one_letter_code
_entity_poly.pdbx_strand_id
1 'polypeptide(L)'
;MGDEPTATSRREFIWAAGGLLLVASLVFSPQILHPTDLVVGRQHGGRNDLTAQFLAMRTFPREALGRGDSPLWNPWILLGQPWIGNPQAAPLYPPNWIAAALGHPAVLSWLLVCHQIWAGLGTYLFCRRLGCRGLTAWWGGSLVVGAPFFVAQMGEGHFNQVCLAAWIPWTFWAYEGWRRRLPAARCWLPICLTAAVCCGHVQEAYYLVLVLSLACGVEALVHLLKGRAFDAVRLLGSWVWIGLLTAGLTAVEVAPIVVHMQQAVRGRSFSLAEIAALSPGWDHLWQLLDPFVLGGPDAFEGSGRFYWETLCHFGLLGPLFAAWGMLAGVRRAGVLRWTLALLFAGLFAFGPHSPVYALCHQLLPGVALFRVPSRMLFLASVLLASLAAVGAETLWITTSRRKARTFWGVLGLVALCGWIYCMAAARLPANPPAWQLALGQPSAWGWLATGCLAAWLMTLRQPRAAWMAGMLLVGASTIQLAGVSQALLQTVPVSGLRRDAPLLAWLNSHALRDYPRILARHEHLSDDEANRFRLCKLCGYEPVPLVRTYDLFDALTGGREIGEQMLGFLPITPQHWNKPLLDLLGVQWLVTDTDAGPLEGWQPIQRGNMAPLVVPRGSSPSEVPFVLYHNPTALPRAFVVGHVDVLRRHEAFSQRPKQWDPRATVLLDRDVLPAGERAEFQAATIIEYGTDRVVLEARLSAPGYLVLTDLWYPGWKARDAQGRELPVLRANHALRAVPLPAGEHRVTMTFSPPLWWLAAGVTVLSLVLWGSDTWLSFRRVAACDGATPAATPDPPQGQP
;
A
#
# COMPACT_ATOMS: atom_id res chain seq x y z
N MET A 1 9.32 -42.38 10.01
CA MET A 1 9.73 -42.34 8.59
C MET A 1 9.27 -41.02 8.04
N GLY A 2 10.18 -40.04 8.01
CA GLY A 2 9.90 -38.70 7.52
C GLY A 2 10.26 -38.63 6.05
N ASP A 3 9.26 -38.58 5.18
CA ASP A 3 9.48 -38.18 3.80
C ASP A 3 10.02 -36.75 3.81
N GLU A 4 11.29 -36.58 3.45
CA GLU A 4 11.81 -35.26 3.11
C GLU A 4 10.94 -34.67 1.99
N PRO A 5 10.55 -33.39 2.09
CA PRO A 5 9.88 -32.73 0.98
C PRO A 5 10.82 -32.77 -0.23
N THR A 6 10.39 -33.44 -1.30
CA THR A 6 11.11 -33.46 -2.59
C THR A 6 11.54 -32.04 -2.96
N ALA A 7 12.85 -31.78 -2.98
CA ALA A 7 13.37 -30.49 -3.41
C ALA A 7 12.85 -30.20 -4.82
N THR A 8 12.25 -29.03 -5.01
CA THR A 8 11.77 -28.63 -6.34
C THR A 8 12.95 -28.55 -7.28
N SER A 9 12.92 -29.33 -8.35
CA SER A 9 13.97 -29.25 -9.36
C SER A 9 13.90 -27.92 -10.10
N ARG A 10 15.04 -27.44 -10.62
CA ARG A 10 15.08 -26.22 -11.46
C ARG A 10 14.08 -26.30 -12.62
N ARG A 11 13.93 -27.48 -13.21
CA ARG A 11 12.99 -27.73 -14.31
C ARG A 11 11.53 -27.56 -13.87
N GLU A 12 11.14 -28.15 -12.76
CA GLU A 12 9.78 -27.99 -12.21
C GLU A 12 9.45 -26.54 -11.87
N PHE A 13 10.41 -25.80 -11.31
CA PHE A 13 10.23 -24.39 -11.02
C PHE A 13 10.00 -23.57 -12.30
N ILE A 14 10.78 -23.80 -13.36
CA ILE A 14 10.60 -23.13 -14.65
C ILE A 14 9.22 -23.44 -15.25
N TRP A 15 8.77 -24.69 -15.20
CA TRP A 15 7.44 -25.06 -15.67
C TRP A 15 6.32 -24.40 -14.85
N ALA A 16 6.47 -24.36 -13.52
CA ALA A 16 5.51 -23.68 -12.66
C ALA A 16 5.44 -22.18 -12.99
N ALA A 17 6.58 -21.52 -13.20
CA ALA A 17 6.64 -20.12 -13.61
C ALA A 17 5.98 -19.88 -14.97
N GLY A 18 6.31 -20.70 -15.98
CA GLY A 18 5.68 -20.64 -17.30
C GLY A 18 4.17 -20.86 -17.25
N GLY A 19 3.70 -21.81 -16.43
CA GLY A 19 2.28 -22.04 -16.22
C GLY A 19 1.57 -20.88 -15.52
N LEU A 20 2.18 -20.28 -14.50
CA LEU A 20 1.61 -19.11 -13.82
C LEU A 20 1.57 -17.88 -14.72
N LEU A 21 2.53 -17.73 -15.64
CA LEU A 21 2.48 -16.70 -16.68
C LEU A 21 1.26 -16.89 -17.59
N LEU A 22 0.95 -18.13 -18.00
CA LEU A 22 -0.27 -18.42 -18.79
C LEU A 22 -1.55 -18.09 -18.02
N VAL A 23 -1.61 -18.41 -16.73
CA VAL A 23 -2.73 -18.05 -15.85
C VAL A 23 -2.88 -16.52 -15.77
N ALA A 24 -1.77 -15.82 -15.52
CA ALA A 24 -1.76 -14.35 -15.47
C ALA A 24 -2.20 -13.73 -16.80
N SER A 25 -1.84 -14.32 -17.94
CA SER A 25 -2.26 -13.83 -19.26
C SER A 25 -3.78 -13.86 -19.45
N LEU A 26 -4.47 -14.83 -18.84
CA LEU A 26 -5.93 -14.92 -18.88
C LEU A 26 -6.59 -14.00 -17.85
N VAL A 27 -6.06 -13.98 -16.62
CA VAL A 27 -6.59 -13.16 -15.51
C VAL A 27 -6.46 -11.67 -15.80
N PHE A 28 -5.31 -11.25 -16.33
CA PHE A 28 -4.99 -9.86 -16.68
C PHE A 28 -5.05 -9.64 -18.19
N SER A 29 -5.96 -10.32 -18.88
CA SER A 29 -6.13 -10.19 -20.32
C SER A 29 -6.31 -8.73 -20.79
N PRO A 30 -6.96 -7.80 -20.06
CA PRO A 30 -7.02 -6.40 -20.49
C PRO A 30 -5.62 -5.77 -20.62
N GLN A 31 -4.71 -6.06 -19.68
CA GLN A 31 -3.34 -5.54 -19.71
C GLN A 31 -2.48 -6.22 -20.78
N ILE A 32 -2.72 -7.50 -21.05
CA ILE A 32 -2.00 -8.26 -22.08
C ILE A 32 -2.39 -7.80 -23.48
N LEU A 33 -3.67 -7.53 -23.71
CA LEU A 33 -4.19 -7.01 -24.96
C LEU A 33 -3.80 -5.54 -25.18
N HIS A 34 -3.59 -4.79 -24.09
CA HIS A 34 -3.23 -3.38 -24.13
C HIS A 34 -1.98 -3.10 -23.27
N PRO A 35 -0.80 -3.55 -23.71
CA PRO A 35 0.41 -3.54 -22.89
C PRO A 35 0.94 -2.15 -22.56
N THR A 36 0.53 -1.13 -23.32
CA THR A 36 0.90 0.28 -23.09
C THR A 36 -0.08 1.02 -22.19
N ASP A 37 -1.15 0.36 -21.71
CA ASP A 37 -2.16 1.01 -20.88
C ASP A 37 -1.85 0.91 -19.38
N LEU A 38 -2.53 1.77 -18.62
CA LEU A 38 -2.68 1.63 -17.18
C LEU A 38 -3.84 0.68 -16.85
N VAL A 39 -3.66 -0.26 -15.91
CA VAL A 39 -4.78 -1.02 -15.34
C VAL A 39 -5.38 -0.22 -14.20
N VAL A 40 -6.69 -0.06 -14.25
CA VAL A 40 -7.47 0.61 -13.20
C VAL A 40 -8.76 -0.17 -12.96
N GLY A 41 -9.43 0.14 -11.86
CA GLY A 41 -10.76 -0.38 -11.57
C GLY A 41 -11.81 0.23 -12.50
N ARG A 42 -12.95 -0.46 -12.64
CA ARG A 42 -14.11 0.07 -13.38
C ARG A 42 -14.76 1.26 -12.68
N GLN A 43 -14.60 1.35 -11.37
CA GLN A 43 -15.18 2.40 -10.57
C GLN A 43 -14.67 3.80 -10.91
N HIS A 44 -15.51 4.80 -10.66
CA HIS A 44 -15.18 6.23 -10.79
C HIS A 44 -14.59 6.64 -12.16
N GLY A 45 -14.90 5.89 -13.23
CA GLY A 45 -14.32 6.15 -14.55
C GLY A 45 -12.80 5.98 -14.59
N GLY A 46 -12.25 5.01 -13.85
CA GLY A 46 -10.82 4.71 -13.83
C GLY A 46 -9.98 5.63 -12.94
N ARG A 47 -10.61 6.58 -12.25
CA ARG A 47 -9.96 7.41 -11.22
C ARG A 47 -9.81 6.60 -9.93
N ASN A 48 -8.60 6.53 -9.42
CA ASN A 48 -8.25 5.68 -8.29
C ASN A 48 -6.90 6.13 -7.68
N ASP A 49 -6.41 5.43 -6.65
CA ASP A 49 -5.15 5.80 -5.98
C ASP A 49 -3.93 5.68 -6.90
N LEU A 50 -3.95 4.74 -7.86
CA LEU A 50 -2.87 4.58 -8.82
C LEU A 50 -2.71 5.83 -9.69
N THR A 51 -3.82 6.36 -10.18
CA THR A 51 -3.85 7.53 -11.07
C THR A 51 -3.75 8.86 -10.31
N ALA A 52 -4.29 8.94 -9.10
CA ALA A 52 -4.30 10.16 -8.29
C ALA A 52 -3.04 10.36 -7.44
N GLN A 53 -2.43 9.27 -6.94
CA GLN A 53 -1.32 9.35 -5.99
C GLN A 53 -0.05 8.70 -6.53
N PHE A 54 -0.10 7.40 -6.85
CA PHE A 54 1.11 6.62 -7.08
C PHE A 54 1.80 6.98 -8.40
N LEU A 55 1.06 7.41 -9.42
CA LEU A 55 1.66 7.93 -10.64
C LEU A 55 2.61 9.09 -10.34
N ALA A 56 2.10 10.14 -9.68
CA ALA A 56 2.88 11.32 -9.29
C ALA A 56 4.05 10.96 -8.37
N MET A 57 3.83 10.04 -7.42
CA MET A 57 4.83 9.66 -6.42
C MET A 57 5.98 8.82 -7.02
N ARG A 58 5.71 8.03 -8.07
CA ARG A 58 6.69 7.17 -8.75
C ARG A 58 7.44 7.89 -9.87
N THR A 59 6.84 8.92 -10.47
CA THR A 59 7.51 9.78 -11.47
C THR A 59 8.35 10.88 -10.84
N PHE A 60 7.99 11.38 -9.65
CA PHE A 60 8.69 12.49 -8.98
C PHE A 60 10.23 12.32 -8.88
N PRO A 61 10.80 11.16 -8.47
CA PRO A 61 12.25 11.01 -8.40
C PRO A 61 12.94 11.19 -9.75
N ARG A 62 12.30 10.76 -10.85
CA ARG A 62 12.81 10.97 -12.20
C ARG A 62 12.83 12.45 -12.55
N GLU A 63 11.75 13.16 -12.26
CA GLU A 63 11.63 14.60 -12.53
C GLU A 63 12.65 15.43 -11.72
N ALA A 64 12.87 15.08 -10.45
CA ALA A 64 13.87 15.73 -9.60
C ALA A 64 15.30 15.45 -10.10
N LEU A 65 15.68 14.17 -10.21
CA LEU A 65 17.04 13.77 -10.59
C LEU A 65 17.40 14.21 -12.01
N GLY A 66 16.45 14.17 -12.94
CA GLY A 66 16.65 14.61 -14.33
C GLY A 66 17.00 16.10 -14.45
N ARG A 67 16.81 16.88 -13.38
CA ARG A 67 17.11 18.31 -13.30
C ARG A 67 18.25 18.64 -12.34
N GLY A 68 18.93 17.62 -11.79
CA GLY A 68 20.01 17.79 -10.82
C GLY A 68 19.54 18.00 -9.37
N ASP A 69 18.25 17.87 -9.10
CA ASP A 69 17.65 18.04 -7.78
C ASP A 69 17.64 16.70 -7.01
N SER A 70 17.70 16.78 -5.67
CA SER A 70 17.59 15.60 -4.81
C SER A 70 16.13 15.27 -4.47
N PRO A 71 15.65 14.02 -4.57
CA PRO A 71 14.25 13.69 -4.30
C PRO A 71 13.93 13.55 -2.80
N LEU A 72 14.56 14.34 -1.91
CA LEU A 72 14.34 14.24 -0.46
C LEU A 72 13.02 14.88 -0.03
N TRP A 73 12.66 15.97 -0.67
CA TRP A 73 11.52 16.82 -0.35
C TRP A 73 10.79 17.20 -1.64
N ASN A 74 9.46 17.10 -1.65
CA ASN A 74 8.65 17.54 -2.77
C ASN A 74 8.07 18.93 -2.45
N PRO A 75 8.57 20.01 -3.09
CA PRO A 75 8.16 21.38 -2.83
C PRO A 75 6.89 21.83 -3.58
N TRP A 76 6.37 21.02 -4.50
CA TRP A 76 5.38 21.44 -5.49
C TRP A 76 3.93 21.25 -5.03
N ILE A 77 3.71 20.44 -4.00
CA ILE A 77 2.38 20.11 -3.48
C ILE A 77 2.34 20.33 -1.96
N LEU A 78 1.18 20.74 -1.43
CA LEU A 78 0.91 20.87 0.02
C LEU A 78 1.92 21.76 0.77
N LEU A 79 2.39 22.84 0.15
CA LEU A 79 3.40 23.76 0.69
C LEU A 79 4.80 23.15 0.89
N GLY A 80 5.00 21.95 0.35
CA GLY A 80 6.18 21.16 0.56
C GLY A 80 5.94 20.00 1.54
N GLN A 81 6.41 18.81 1.18
CA GLN A 81 6.33 17.63 2.05
C GLN A 81 7.55 16.72 1.89
N PRO A 82 7.92 15.95 2.93
CA PRO A 82 9.01 14.98 2.81
C PRO A 82 8.62 13.88 1.82
N TRP A 83 9.51 13.55 0.88
CA TRP A 83 9.37 12.33 0.08
C TRP A 83 10.07 11.17 0.78
N ILE A 84 11.31 11.37 1.23
CA ILE A 84 11.93 10.46 2.21
C ILE A 84 11.34 10.70 3.60
N GLY A 85 10.75 9.65 4.17
CA GLY A 85 9.98 9.72 5.41
C GLY A 85 8.47 9.65 5.18
N ASN A 86 8.01 9.78 3.93
CA ASN A 86 6.65 9.41 3.58
C ASN A 86 6.58 7.89 3.39
N PRO A 87 5.75 7.16 4.17
CA PRO A 87 5.67 5.71 4.05
C PRO A 87 5.25 5.26 2.65
N GLN A 88 4.38 6.01 1.94
CA GLN A 88 3.89 5.60 0.63
C GLN A 88 4.92 5.78 -0.50
N ALA A 89 5.94 6.63 -0.28
CA ALA A 89 7.01 6.85 -1.24
C ALA A 89 7.85 5.59 -1.46
N ALA A 90 8.03 4.77 -0.41
CA ALA A 90 8.72 3.49 -0.45
C ALA A 90 10.08 3.54 -1.20
N PRO A 91 11.00 4.45 -0.82
CA PRO A 91 12.24 4.70 -1.56
C PRO A 91 13.21 3.53 -1.57
N LEU A 92 13.14 2.62 -0.59
CA LEU A 92 14.03 1.45 -0.55
C LEU A 92 13.45 0.24 -1.26
N TYR A 93 12.22 0.33 -1.80
CA TYR A 93 11.65 -0.76 -2.56
C TYR A 93 12.19 -0.76 -4.00
N PRO A 94 13.07 -1.70 -4.39
CA PRO A 94 13.77 -1.61 -5.68
C PRO A 94 12.86 -1.52 -6.91
N PRO A 95 11.69 -2.21 -6.98
CA PRO A 95 10.78 -2.06 -8.11
C PRO A 95 10.30 -0.63 -8.38
N ASN A 96 10.24 0.23 -7.37
CA ASN A 96 9.84 1.64 -7.56
C ASN A 96 10.86 2.41 -8.41
N TRP A 97 12.15 2.06 -8.33
CA TRP A 97 13.19 2.68 -9.15
C TRP A 97 13.13 2.24 -10.61
N ILE A 98 12.58 1.06 -10.91
CA ILE A 98 12.30 0.64 -12.29
C ILE A 98 11.25 1.57 -12.91
N ALA A 99 10.19 1.87 -12.16
CA ALA A 99 9.16 2.81 -12.60
C ALA A 99 9.73 4.21 -12.84
N ALA A 100 10.55 4.72 -11.93
CA ALA A 100 11.21 6.02 -12.09
C ALA A 100 12.20 6.03 -13.28
N ALA A 101 13.01 4.99 -13.45
CA ALA A 101 13.99 4.90 -14.53
C ALA A 101 13.34 4.83 -15.92
N LEU A 102 12.26 4.06 -16.07
CA LEU A 102 11.55 3.92 -17.34
C LEU A 102 10.60 5.10 -17.62
N GLY A 103 10.02 5.71 -16.59
CA GLY A 103 9.17 6.91 -16.71
C GLY A 103 7.86 6.73 -17.48
N HIS A 104 7.50 5.49 -17.87
CA HIS A 104 6.29 5.19 -18.61
C HIS A 104 5.17 4.71 -17.67
N PRO A 105 3.95 5.32 -17.67
CA PRO A 105 2.89 4.98 -16.71
C PRO A 105 2.54 3.49 -16.65
N ALA A 106 2.45 2.82 -17.81
CA ALA A 106 2.13 1.39 -17.90
C ALA A 106 3.08 0.47 -17.10
N VAL A 107 4.29 0.93 -16.76
CA VAL A 107 5.22 0.15 -15.93
C VAL A 107 4.61 -0.14 -14.57
N LEU A 108 3.82 0.79 -14.00
CA LEU A 108 3.15 0.56 -12.71
C LEU A 108 2.15 -0.60 -12.80
N SER A 109 1.37 -0.69 -13.87
CA SER A 109 0.47 -1.83 -14.12
C SER A 109 1.22 -3.15 -14.22
N TRP A 110 2.31 -3.16 -15.00
CA TRP A 110 3.12 -4.36 -15.17
C TRP A 110 3.80 -4.79 -13.89
N LEU A 111 4.24 -3.84 -13.07
CA LEU A 111 4.72 -4.14 -11.73
C LEU A 111 3.63 -4.85 -10.93
N LEU A 112 2.39 -4.35 -10.90
CA LEU A 112 1.29 -5.03 -10.18
C LEU A 112 1.07 -6.47 -10.69
N VAL A 113 0.95 -6.67 -12.01
CA VAL A 113 0.82 -8.01 -12.61
C VAL A 113 2.00 -8.92 -12.23
N CYS A 114 3.23 -8.42 -12.32
CA CYS A 114 4.43 -9.15 -11.92
C CYS A 114 4.43 -9.52 -10.43
N HIS A 115 3.92 -8.65 -9.55
CA HIS A 115 3.79 -8.94 -8.13
C HIS A 115 2.73 -10.03 -7.87
N GLN A 116 1.65 -10.12 -8.64
CA GLN A 116 0.70 -11.24 -8.52
C GLN A 116 1.29 -12.55 -8.98
N ILE A 117 2.07 -12.56 -10.07
CA ILE A 117 2.85 -13.74 -10.49
C ILE A 117 3.87 -14.12 -9.41
N TRP A 118 4.56 -13.14 -8.82
CA TRP A 118 5.50 -13.34 -7.72
C TRP A 118 4.82 -13.96 -6.49
N ALA A 119 3.62 -13.49 -6.14
CA ALA A 119 2.80 -14.07 -5.08
C ALA A 119 2.43 -15.52 -5.38
N GLY A 120 2.04 -15.82 -6.62
CA GLY A 120 1.74 -17.18 -7.09
C GLY A 120 2.95 -18.11 -6.98
N LEU A 121 4.14 -17.64 -7.37
CA LEU A 121 5.40 -18.40 -7.26
C LEU A 121 5.78 -18.69 -5.80
N GLY A 122 5.68 -17.68 -4.94
CA GLY A 122 5.90 -17.87 -3.50
C GLY A 122 4.93 -18.89 -2.92
N THR A 123 3.66 -18.84 -3.35
CA THR A 123 2.62 -19.76 -2.87
C THR A 123 2.89 -21.18 -3.36
N TYR A 124 3.30 -21.35 -4.62
CA TYR A 124 3.75 -22.64 -5.16
C TYR A 124 4.86 -23.23 -4.29
N LEU A 125 5.92 -22.46 -4.02
CA LEU A 125 7.04 -22.93 -3.20
C LEU A 125 6.64 -23.22 -1.75
N PHE A 126 5.75 -22.42 -1.17
CA PHE A 126 5.21 -22.65 0.16
C PHE A 126 4.41 -23.97 0.20
N CYS A 127 3.51 -24.21 -0.77
CA CYS A 127 2.79 -25.48 -0.92
C CYS A 127 3.73 -26.68 -1.08
N ARG A 128 4.80 -26.56 -1.88
CA ARG A 128 5.83 -27.61 -1.99
C ARG A 128 6.44 -27.93 -0.63
N ARG A 129 6.65 -26.91 0.22
CA ARG A 129 7.15 -27.11 1.58
C ARG A 129 6.13 -27.74 2.52
N LEU A 130 4.84 -27.55 2.29
CA LEU A 130 3.75 -28.27 2.96
C LEU A 130 3.58 -29.72 2.46
N GLY A 131 4.40 -30.16 1.50
CA GLY A 131 4.38 -31.53 0.98
C GLY A 131 3.40 -31.74 -0.17
N CYS A 132 2.89 -30.68 -0.81
CA CYS A 132 2.12 -30.79 -2.05
C CYS A 132 3.02 -31.13 -3.23
N ARG A 133 2.56 -31.95 -4.17
CA ARG A 133 3.24 -32.23 -5.45
C ARG A 133 3.28 -31.00 -6.36
N GLY A 134 4.10 -31.04 -7.41
CA GLY A 134 4.24 -29.93 -8.36
C GLY A 134 2.91 -29.41 -8.92
N LEU A 135 2.01 -30.31 -9.33
CA LEU A 135 0.73 -29.94 -9.93
C LEU A 135 -0.25 -29.29 -8.93
N THR A 136 -0.42 -29.87 -7.74
CA THR A 136 -1.32 -29.34 -6.70
C THR A 136 -0.78 -28.04 -6.09
N ALA A 137 0.55 -27.95 -5.91
CA ALA A 137 1.21 -26.71 -5.52
C ALA A 137 1.03 -25.61 -6.59
N TRP A 138 1.11 -25.96 -7.88
CA TRP A 138 0.91 -25.01 -8.97
C TRP A 138 -0.52 -24.48 -8.99
N TRP A 139 -1.50 -25.35 -8.73
CA TRP A 139 -2.88 -24.91 -8.55
C TRP A 139 -3.03 -23.91 -7.39
N GLY A 140 -2.45 -24.18 -6.21
CA GLY A 140 -2.43 -23.21 -5.11
C GLY A 140 -1.82 -21.87 -5.51
N GLY A 141 -0.73 -21.88 -6.29
CA GLY A 141 -0.14 -20.66 -6.87
C GLY A 141 -1.10 -19.92 -7.81
N SER A 142 -1.79 -20.64 -8.69
CA SER A 142 -2.74 -20.07 -9.67
C SER A 142 -3.94 -19.38 -9.00
N LEU A 143 -4.43 -19.89 -7.87
CA LEU A 143 -5.49 -19.27 -7.09
C LEU A 143 -5.09 -17.88 -6.56
N VAL A 144 -3.82 -17.70 -6.17
CA VAL A 144 -3.31 -16.41 -5.66
C VAL A 144 -3.09 -15.40 -6.79
N VAL A 145 -2.66 -15.83 -7.98
CA VAL A 145 -2.47 -14.94 -9.15
C VAL A 145 -3.77 -14.18 -9.47
N GLY A 146 -4.91 -14.86 -9.43
CA GLY A 146 -6.22 -14.27 -9.66
C GLY A 146 -7.05 -14.03 -8.41
N ALA A 147 -6.43 -13.95 -7.22
CA ALA A 147 -7.18 -13.82 -5.98
C ALA A 147 -8.08 -12.56 -6.02
N PRO A 148 -9.41 -12.69 -5.85
CA PRO A 148 -10.35 -11.57 -6.03
C PRO A 148 -10.03 -10.36 -5.15
N PHE A 149 -9.62 -10.58 -3.90
CA PHE A 149 -9.22 -9.51 -3.00
C PHE A 149 -7.97 -8.76 -3.52
N PHE A 150 -6.97 -9.46 -4.05
CA PHE A 150 -5.79 -8.82 -4.65
C PHE A 150 -6.18 -7.99 -5.88
N VAL A 151 -7.04 -8.54 -6.72
CA VAL A 151 -7.54 -7.90 -7.94
C VAL A 151 -8.39 -6.66 -7.62
N ALA A 152 -9.25 -6.71 -6.61
CA ALA A 152 -10.05 -5.56 -6.19
C ALA A 152 -9.16 -4.41 -5.66
N GLN A 153 -8.14 -4.74 -4.85
CA GLN A 153 -7.17 -3.76 -4.35
C GLN A 153 -6.28 -3.19 -5.47
N MET A 154 -5.95 -4.01 -6.48
CA MET A 154 -5.33 -3.54 -7.72
C MET A 154 -6.25 -2.59 -8.50
N GLY A 155 -7.55 -2.88 -8.57
CA GLY A 155 -8.55 -2.01 -9.20
C GLY A 155 -8.63 -0.63 -8.55
N GLU A 156 -8.65 -0.58 -7.21
CA GLU A 156 -8.59 0.71 -6.49
C GLU A 156 -7.20 1.39 -6.58
N GLY A 157 -6.19 0.69 -7.10
CA GLY A 157 -4.86 1.26 -7.27
C GLY A 157 -4.05 1.33 -5.98
N HIS A 158 -4.35 0.48 -4.99
CA HIS A 158 -3.59 0.34 -3.74
C HIS A 158 -2.22 -0.32 -3.98
N PHE A 159 -1.35 0.36 -4.72
CA PHE A 159 -0.13 -0.17 -5.30
C PHE A 159 0.80 -0.81 -4.26
N ASN A 160 1.08 -0.10 -3.16
CA ASN A 160 1.97 -0.57 -2.11
C ASN A 160 1.42 -1.79 -1.37
N GLN A 161 0.11 -1.86 -1.16
CA GLN A 161 -0.53 -3.00 -0.48
C GLN A 161 -0.37 -4.27 -1.32
N VAL A 162 -0.60 -4.16 -2.63
CA VAL A 162 -0.45 -5.28 -3.57
C VAL A 162 1.00 -5.76 -3.67
N CYS A 163 1.97 -4.82 -3.69
CA CYS A 163 3.39 -5.15 -3.67
C CYS A 163 3.79 -5.91 -2.39
N LEU A 164 3.35 -5.42 -1.23
CA LEU A 164 3.60 -6.07 0.06
C LEU A 164 2.95 -7.46 0.11
N ALA A 165 1.70 -7.56 -0.32
CA ALA A 165 0.95 -8.81 -0.29
C ALA A 165 1.62 -9.91 -1.12
N ALA A 166 2.36 -9.54 -2.16
CA ALA A 166 3.15 -10.48 -2.95
C ALA A 166 4.31 -11.14 -2.17
N TRP A 167 4.80 -10.52 -1.10
CA TRP A 167 5.84 -11.06 -0.23
C TRP A 167 5.32 -11.96 0.89
N ILE A 168 4.02 -11.94 1.18
CA ILE A 168 3.37 -12.82 2.18
C ILE A 168 3.74 -14.30 1.96
N PRO A 169 3.52 -14.90 0.77
CA PRO A 169 3.78 -16.32 0.58
C PRO A 169 5.27 -16.68 0.62
N TRP A 170 6.15 -15.78 0.16
CA TRP A 170 7.61 -15.95 0.30
C TRP A 170 8.05 -15.93 1.76
N THR A 171 7.41 -15.09 2.57
CA THR A 171 7.66 -15.03 4.00
C THR A 171 7.16 -16.31 4.69
N PHE A 172 5.99 -16.84 4.32
CA PHE A 172 5.51 -18.14 4.83
C PHE A 172 6.43 -19.30 4.42
N TRP A 173 6.91 -19.30 3.18
CA TRP A 173 7.89 -20.26 2.67
C TRP A 173 9.20 -20.21 3.44
N ALA A 174 9.77 -19.01 3.64
CA ALA A 174 11.00 -18.81 4.39
C ALA A 174 10.81 -19.16 5.87
N TYR A 175 9.69 -18.79 6.47
CA TYR A 175 9.34 -19.11 7.85
C TYR A 175 9.24 -20.62 8.08
N GLU A 176 8.61 -21.37 7.17
CA GLU A 176 8.57 -22.83 7.25
C GLU A 176 9.96 -23.47 7.10
N GLY A 177 10.82 -22.89 6.26
CA GLY A 177 12.21 -23.34 6.15
C GLY A 177 13.01 -23.06 7.42
N TRP A 178 12.87 -21.87 8.00
CA TRP A 178 13.58 -21.44 9.20
C TRP A 178 13.22 -22.35 10.40
N ARG A 179 11.93 -22.61 10.57
CA ARG A 179 11.39 -23.61 11.53
C ARG A 179 12.06 -24.97 11.40
N ARG A 180 12.18 -25.44 10.16
CA ARG A 180 12.78 -26.75 9.84
C ARG A 180 14.31 -26.72 9.93
N ARG A 181 14.87 -25.61 10.40
CA ARG A 181 16.30 -25.37 10.57
C ARG A 181 17.05 -25.44 9.24
N LEU A 182 16.38 -25.09 8.14
CA LEU A 182 17.02 -24.99 6.83
C LEU A 182 17.96 -23.77 6.82
N PRO A 183 19.25 -23.94 6.50
CA PRO A 183 20.26 -22.88 6.56
C PRO A 183 19.90 -21.66 5.71
N ALA A 184 19.51 -21.89 4.45
CA ALA A 184 19.12 -20.82 3.54
C ALA A 184 17.93 -19.99 4.08
N ALA A 185 17.03 -20.60 4.83
CA ALA A 185 15.82 -19.93 5.30
C ALA A 185 16.08 -18.93 6.44
N ARG A 186 17.17 -19.08 7.20
CA ARG A 186 17.65 -18.06 8.14
C ARG A 186 18.07 -16.78 7.43
N CYS A 187 18.55 -16.92 6.19
CA CYS A 187 18.99 -15.81 5.37
C CYS A 187 17.79 -15.13 4.69
N TRP A 188 16.88 -15.93 4.13
CA TRP A 188 15.73 -15.43 3.36
C TRP A 188 14.63 -14.80 4.22
N LEU A 189 14.40 -15.26 5.45
CA LEU A 189 13.29 -14.75 6.25
C LEU A 189 13.42 -13.25 6.59
N PRO A 190 14.58 -12.75 7.09
CA PRO A 190 14.80 -11.31 7.24
C PRO A 190 14.68 -10.52 5.93
N ILE A 191 15.13 -11.08 4.79
CA ILE A 191 15.00 -10.41 3.48
C ILE A 191 13.53 -10.25 3.10
N CYS A 192 12.72 -11.31 3.20
CA CYS A 192 11.31 -11.26 2.84
C CYS A 192 10.54 -10.27 3.74
N LEU A 193 10.84 -10.24 5.04
CA LEU A 193 10.25 -9.27 5.97
C LEU A 193 10.71 -7.84 5.67
N THR A 194 11.99 -7.63 5.38
CA THR A 194 12.54 -6.32 4.99
C THR A 194 11.86 -5.83 3.71
N ALA A 195 11.76 -6.68 2.68
CA ALA A 195 11.09 -6.34 1.42
C ALA A 195 9.61 -5.99 1.63
N ALA A 196 8.91 -6.73 2.50
CA ALA A 196 7.52 -6.44 2.84
C ALA A 196 7.36 -5.08 3.54
N VAL A 197 8.25 -4.72 4.48
CA VAL A 197 8.23 -3.40 5.16
C VAL A 197 8.55 -2.28 4.17
N CYS A 198 9.59 -2.46 3.34
CA CYS A 198 10.01 -1.46 2.36
C CYS A 198 8.96 -1.16 1.29
N CYS A 199 7.94 -2.00 1.11
CA CYS A 199 6.83 -1.71 0.20
C CYS A 199 6.02 -0.46 0.60
N GLY A 200 6.18 0.08 1.82
CA GLY A 200 5.60 1.37 2.19
C GLY A 200 4.19 1.31 2.79
N HIS A 201 3.76 0.14 3.27
CA HIS A 201 2.47 -0.01 3.93
C HIS A 201 2.59 -0.76 5.27
N VAL A 202 2.56 0.00 6.37
CA VAL A 202 2.89 -0.50 7.73
C VAL A 202 1.85 -1.51 8.25
N GLN A 203 0.58 -1.35 7.88
CA GLN A 203 -0.52 -2.14 8.43
C GLN A 203 -0.44 -3.64 8.07
N GLU A 204 -0.24 -3.99 6.80
CA GLU A 204 -0.17 -5.38 6.36
C GLU A 204 1.17 -6.00 6.72
N ALA A 205 2.25 -5.21 6.81
CA ALA A 205 3.51 -5.67 7.39
C ALA A 205 3.33 -6.07 8.85
N TYR A 206 2.62 -5.26 9.63
CA TYR A 206 2.26 -5.58 11.01
C TYR A 206 1.39 -6.85 11.10
N TYR A 207 0.37 -6.99 10.24
CA TYR A 207 -0.47 -8.20 10.19
C TYR A 207 0.33 -9.46 9.81
N LEU A 208 1.28 -9.36 8.89
CA LEU A 208 2.19 -10.45 8.54
C LEU A 208 3.03 -10.89 9.74
N VAL A 209 3.66 -9.95 10.44
CA VAL A 209 4.44 -10.25 11.65
C VAL A 209 3.56 -10.82 12.76
N LEU A 210 2.33 -10.32 12.91
CA LEU A 210 1.36 -10.82 13.89
C LEU A 210 1.00 -12.28 13.63
N VAL A 211 0.65 -12.65 12.40
CA VAL A 211 0.32 -14.04 12.04
C VAL A 211 1.51 -14.97 12.19
N LEU A 212 2.72 -14.53 11.82
CA LEU A 212 3.94 -15.31 12.02
C LEU A 212 4.32 -15.48 13.49
N SER A 213 4.09 -14.45 14.31
CA SER A 213 4.31 -14.50 15.75
C SER A 213 3.32 -15.44 16.43
N LEU A 214 2.04 -15.42 16.03
CA LEU A 214 1.04 -16.41 16.47
C LEU A 214 1.48 -17.83 16.09
N ALA A 215 1.89 -18.03 14.84
CA ALA A 215 2.39 -19.31 14.35
C ALA A 215 3.62 -19.80 15.14
N CYS A 216 4.50 -18.88 15.57
CA CYS A 216 5.69 -19.15 16.37
C CYS A 216 5.31 -19.52 17.81
N GLY A 217 4.39 -18.76 18.41
CA GLY A 217 3.88 -18.99 19.75
C GLY A 217 3.18 -20.33 19.90
N VAL A 218 2.33 -20.72 18.94
CA VAL A 218 1.70 -22.05 18.90
C VAL A 218 2.75 -23.15 18.92
N GLU A 219 3.84 -22.99 18.18
CA GLU A 219 4.87 -24.02 18.10
C GLU A 219 5.76 -24.06 19.35
N ALA A 220 6.10 -22.90 19.93
CA ALA A 220 6.75 -22.81 21.22
C ALA A 220 5.91 -23.49 22.31
N LEU A 221 4.60 -23.28 22.32
CA LEU A 221 3.68 -23.96 23.23
C LEU A 221 3.69 -25.48 23.03
N VAL A 222 3.67 -25.96 21.79
CA VAL A 222 3.79 -27.40 21.49
C VAL A 222 5.13 -27.97 21.97
N HIS A 223 6.23 -27.21 21.91
CA HIS A 223 7.50 -27.62 22.50
C HIS A 223 7.43 -27.71 24.02
N LEU A 224 6.84 -26.72 24.69
CA LEU A 224 6.66 -26.70 26.14
C LEU A 224 5.78 -27.85 26.62
N LEU A 225 4.63 -28.09 25.98
CA LEU A 225 3.72 -29.20 26.30
C LEU A 225 4.36 -30.58 26.11
N LYS A 226 5.39 -30.68 25.27
CA LYS A 226 6.19 -31.90 25.08
C LYS A 226 7.42 -31.99 26.00
N GLY A 227 7.53 -31.11 27.00
CA GLY A 227 8.67 -31.07 27.93
C GLY A 227 9.97 -30.54 27.31
N ARG A 228 9.93 -29.92 26.13
CA ARG A 228 11.12 -29.43 25.39
C ARG A 228 11.30 -27.92 25.56
N ALA A 229 11.46 -27.46 26.81
CA ALA A 229 11.56 -26.03 27.12
C ALA A 229 12.73 -25.33 26.43
N PHE A 230 13.90 -25.98 26.35
CA PHE A 230 15.06 -25.43 25.65
C PHE A 230 14.80 -25.16 24.16
N ASP A 231 14.09 -26.07 23.47
CA ASP A 231 13.71 -25.86 22.07
C ASP A 231 12.77 -24.66 21.92
N ALA A 232 11.83 -24.46 22.85
CA ALA A 232 10.91 -23.33 22.85
C ALA A 232 11.65 -21.99 23.03
N VAL A 233 12.54 -21.91 24.03
CA VAL A 233 13.37 -20.71 24.28
C VAL A 233 14.24 -20.41 23.08
N ARG A 234 14.87 -21.43 22.48
CA ARG A 234 15.72 -21.26 21.30
C ARG A 234 14.93 -20.81 20.06
N LEU A 235 13.71 -21.30 19.88
CA LEU A 235 12.80 -20.87 18.81
C LEU A 235 12.42 -19.40 18.98
N LEU A 236 11.96 -19.02 20.18
CA LEU A 236 11.55 -17.65 20.49
C LEU A 236 12.74 -16.68 20.41
N GLY A 237 13.89 -17.04 20.97
CA GLY A 237 15.11 -16.24 20.89
C GLY A 237 15.57 -16.02 19.44
N SER A 238 15.49 -17.06 18.59
CA SER A 238 15.78 -16.91 17.17
C SER A 238 14.73 -16.07 16.43
N TRP A 239 13.46 -16.08 16.84
CA TRP A 239 12.42 -15.21 16.26
C TRP A 239 12.67 -13.75 16.63
N VAL A 240 13.02 -13.47 17.88
CA VAL A 240 13.42 -12.12 18.34
C VAL A 240 14.63 -11.62 17.56
N TRP A 241 15.65 -12.46 17.36
CA TRP A 241 16.82 -12.10 16.57
C TRP A 241 16.47 -11.71 15.12
N ILE A 242 15.55 -12.45 14.48
CA ILE A 242 15.06 -12.13 13.14
C ILE A 242 14.30 -10.80 13.13
N GLY A 243 13.51 -10.52 14.16
CA GLY A 243 12.85 -9.23 14.36
C GLY A 243 13.86 -8.08 14.48
N LEU A 244 14.90 -8.23 15.29
CA LEU A 244 15.95 -7.23 15.46
C LEU A 244 16.73 -6.98 14.16
N LEU A 245 17.10 -8.05 13.44
CA LEU A 245 17.74 -7.91 12.12
C LEU A 245 16.84 -7.18 11.14
N THR A 246 15.56 -7.55 11.06
CA THR A 246 14.60 -6.88 10.17
C THR A 246 14.43 -5.41 10.51
N ALA A 247 14.26 -5.07 11.80
CA ALA A 247 14.15 -3.70 12.27
C ALA A 247 15.41 -2.88 11.94
N GLY A 248 16.59 -3.47 12.09
CA GLY A 248 17.84 -2.82 11.73
C GLY A 248 18.02 -2.63 10.21
N LEU A 249 17.70 -3.65 9.40
CA LEU A 249 17.75 -3.59 7.94
C LEU A 249 16.79 -2.55 7.35
N THR A 250 15.66 -2.29 8.02
CA THR A 250 14.65 -1.31 7.60
C THR A 250 14.83 0.06 8.25
N ALA A 251 15.80 0.23 9.15
CA ALA A 251 15.95 1.43 9.97
C ALA A 251 16.05 2.71 9.15
N VAL A 252 16.82 2.70 8.04
CA VAL A 252 17.04 3.87 7.18
C VAL A 252 15.76 4.39 6.51
N GLU A 253 14.72 3.56 6.38
CA GLU A 253 13.39 3.98 5.91
C GLU A 253 12.42 4.23 7.07
N VAL A 254 12.39 3.35 8.06
CA VAL A 254 11.45 3.44 9.18
C VAL A 254 11.73 4.63 10.08
N ALA A 255 12.98 5.00 10.33
CA ALA A 255 13.30 6.10 11.25
C ALA A 255 12.79 7.47 10.76
N PRO A 256 13.00 7.88 9.48
CA PRO A 256 12.34 9.06 8.93
C PRO A 256 10.81 8.98 8.96
N ILE A 257 10.22 7.79 8.75
CA ILE A 257 8.77 7.59 8.84
C ILE A 257 8.27 7.83 10.27
N VAL A 258 8.99 7.35 11.29
CA VAL A 258 8.64 7.60 12.70
C VAL A 258 8.62 9.10 13.00
N VAL A 259 9.59 9.86 12.49
CA VAL A 259 9.62 11.32 12.63
C VAL A 259 8.43 11.97 11.93
N HIS A 260 8.06 11.50 10.73
CA HIS A 260 6.88 11.98 10.02
C HIS A 260 5.58 11.67 10.78
N MET A 261 5.42 10.45 11.30
CA MET A 261 4.24 10.03 12.07
C MET A 261 4.04 10.86 13.34
N GLN A 262 5.12 11.28 14.02
CA GLN A 262 5.04 12.18 15.18
C GLN A 262 4.49 13.56 14.83
N GLN A 263 4.53 13.95 13.56
CA GLN A 263 4.01 15.22 13.06
C GLN A 263 2.67 15.07 12.33
N ALA A 264 2.17 13.85 12.13
CA ALA A 264 0.97 13.53 11.35
C ALA A 264 -0.30 13.43 12.20
N VAL A 265 -1.46 13.68 11.59
CA VAL A 265 -2.78 13.60 12.25
C VAL A 265 -3.06 12.18 12.80
N ARG A 266 -2.45 11.16 12.21
CA ARG A 266 -2.73 9.74 12.44
C ARG A 266 -2.04 9.12 13.67
N GLY A 267 -1.81 9.90 14.73
CA GLY A 267 -1.21 9.43 15.99
C GLY A 267 -2.21 8.88 17.03
N ARG A 268 -3.52 8.85 16.74
CA ARG A 268 -4.56 8.39 17.69
C ARG A 268 -5.03 6.96 17.42
N SER A 269 -5.42 6.27 18.48
CA SER A 269 -6.12 4.98 18.39
C SER A 269 -7.56 5.15 17.93
N PHE A 270 -8.06 4.21 17.14
CA PHE A 270 -9.45 4.16 16.67
C PHE A 270 -10.32 3.37 17.65
N SER A 271 -11.53 3.88 17.88
CA SER A 271 -12.57 3.19 18.64
C SER A 271 -13.13 1.99 17.85
N LEU A 272 -13.69 1.01 18.55
CA LEU A 272 -14.33 -0.14 17.89
C LEU A 272 -15.50 0.30 16.98
N ALA A 273 -16.22 1.37 17.29
CA ALA A 273 -17.30 1.87 16.45
C ALA A 273 -16.79 2.44 15.11
N GLU A 274 -15.72 3.23 15.13
CA GLU A 274 -15.06 3.74 13.92
C GLU A 274 -14.54 2.59 13.04
N ILE A 275 -13.98 1.55 13.66
CA ILE A 275 -13.47 0.37 12.94
C ILE A 275 -14.62 -0.47 12.37
N ALA A 276 -15.72 -0.63 13.09
CA ALA A 276 -16.87 -1.41 12.64
C ALA A 276 -17.45 -0.86 11.33
N ALA A 277 -17.50 0.47 11.17
CA ALA A 277 -17.98 1.12 9.94
C ALA A 277 -17.13 0.80 8.68
N LEU A 278 -15.89 0.35 8.85
CA LEU A 278 -14.98 -0.03 7.76
C LEU A 278 -14.76 -1.55 7.67
N SER A 279 -15.44 -2.33 8.51
CA SER A 279 -15.27 -3.78 8.60
C SER A 279 -16.40 -4.51 7.88
N PRO A 280 -16.12 -5.67 7.26
CA PRO A 280 -17.16 -6.53 6.72
C PRO A 280 -17.96 -7.14 7.87
N GLY A 281 -19.29 -7.14 7.71
CA GLY A 281 -20.23 -7.90 8.51
C GLY A 281 -20.44 -9.31 7.97
N TRP A 282 -21.28 -10.09 8.66
CA TRP A 282 -21.51 -11.51 8.34
C TRP A 282 -22.18 -11.75 6.98
N ASP A 283 -22.84 -10.74 6.42
CA ASP A 283 -23.40 -10.74 5.06
C ASP A 283 -22.32 -10.97 3.98
N HIS A 284 -21.07 -10.60 4.24
CA HIS A 284 -19.95 -10.86 3.33
C HIS A 284 -19.64 -12.35 3.14
N LEU A 285 -20.12 -13.24 4.00
CA LEU A 285 -19.98 -14.68 3.78
C LEU A 285 -20.69 -15.14 2.51
N TRP A 286 -21.71 -14.41 2.05
CA TRP A 286 -22.35 -14.70 0.76
C TRP A 286 -21.41 -14.45 -0.42
N GLN A 287 -20.43 -13.55 -0.28
CA GLN A 287 -19.41 -13.31 -1.31
C GLN A 287 -18.49 -14.50 -1.52
N LEU A 288 -18.46 -15.50 -0.63
CA LEU A 288 -17.78 -16.77 -0.88
C LEU A 288 -18.37 -17.49 -2.11
N LEU A 289 -19.67 -17.29 -2.39
CA LEU A 289 -20.38 -17.90 -3.50
C LEU A 289 -20.40 -17.01 -4.76
N ASP A 290 -20.68 -15.72 -4.58
CA ASP A 290 -20.71 -14.75 -5.66
C ASP A 290 -20.08 -13.42 -5.20
N PRO A 291 -18.93 -13.00 -5.78
CA PRO A 291 -18.24 -11.77 -5.38
C PRO A 291 -19.07 -10.50 -5.58
N PHE A 292 -20.17 -10.54 -6.34
CA PHE A 292 -21.01 -9.39 -6.66
C PHE A 292 -22.39 -9.44 -5.99
N VAL A 293 -22.63 -10.40 -5.09
CA VAL A 293 -23.94 -10.57 -4.42
C VAL A 293 -24.37 -9.35 -3.59
N LEU A 294 -23.40 -8.56 -3.10
CA LEU A 294 -23.61 -7.32 -2.37
C LEU A 294 -23.41 -6.08 -3.26
N GLY A 295 -23.50 -6.25 -4.58
CA GLY A 295 -23.16 -5.25 -5.57
C GLY A 295 -21.67 -5.23 -5.93
N GLY A 296 -21.35 -4.64 -7.08
CA GLY A 296 -19.97 -4.38 -7.52
C GLY A 296 -19.42 -3.06 -7.00
N PRO A 297 -18.19 -2.68 -7.38
CA PRO A 297 -17.53 -1.47 -6.92
C PRO A 297 -18.35 -0.17 -7.03
N ASP A 298 -19.17 -0.01 -8.07
CA ASP A 298 -19.99 1.18 -8.32
C ASP A 298 -21.37 1.17 -7.65
N ALA A 299 -21.82 0.02 -7.13
CA ALA A 299 -23.16 -0.16 -6.60
C ALA A 299 -23.13 -1.07 -5.36
N PHE A 300 -22.13 -0.86 -4.50
CA PHE A 300 -21.91 -1.68 -3.32
C PHE A 300 -22.90 -1.33 -2.20
N GLU A 301 -23.62 -2.35 -1.71
CA GLU A 301 -24.67 -2.22 -0.69
C GLU A 301 -24.39 -3.07 0.57
N GLY A 302 -23.25 -3.78 0.59
CA GLY A 302 -22.84 -4.59 1.74
C GLY A 302 -22.43 -3.76 2.95
N SER A 303 -22.27 -4.43 4.09
CA SER A 303 -21.70 -3.78 5.27
C SER A 303 -20.22 -3.39 5.08
N GLY A 304 -19.77 -2.38 5.83
CA GLY A 304 -18.49 -1.72 5.54
C GLY A 304 -18.61 -0.69 4.43
N ARG A 305 -17.56 0.13 4.25
CA ARG A 305 -17.65 1.34 3.41
C ARG A 305 -17.25 1.14 1.95
N PHE A 306 -16.34 0.21 1.68
CA PHE A 306 -15.70 0.10 0.37
C PHE A 306 -15.63 -1.36 -0.08
N TYR A 307 -16.20 -1.66 -1.26
CA TYR A 307 -16.24 -3.01 -1.83
C TYR A 307 -14.86 -3.69 -1.82
N TRP A 308 -13.83 -3.00 -2.29
CA TRP A 308 -12.47 -3.54 -2.42
C TRP A 308 -11.76 -3.76 -1.08
N GLU A 309 -12.20 -3.11 0.00
CA GLU A 309 -11.68 -3.36 1.35
C GLU A 309 -12.38 -4.56 2.01
N THR A 310 -13.59 -4.94 1.57
CA THR A 310 -14.42 -5.94 2.25
C THR A 310 -14.70 -7.20 1.43
N LEU A 311 -14.20 -7.30 0.19
CA LEU A 311 -14.47 -8.43 -0.72
C LEU A 311 -13.99 -9.78 -0.14
N CYS A 312 -14.93 -10.58 0.35
CA CYS A 312 -14.67 -11.89 0.94
C CYS A 312 -14.88 -13.01 -0.08
N HIS A 313 -14.11 -12.98 -1.17
CA HIS A 313 -14.14 -14.02 -2.21
C HIS A 313 -12.74 -14.57 -2.50
N PHE A 314 -12.63 -15.90 -2.64
CA PHE A 314 -11.37 -16.62 -2.84
C PHE A 314 -11.40 -17.57 -4.05
N GLY A 315 -12.36 -17.35 -4.96
CA GLY A 315 -12.81 -18.35 -5.93
C GLY A 315 -13.69 -19.42 -5.28
N LEU A 316 -14.52 -20.10 -6.05
CA LEU A 316 -15.47 -21.10 -5.51
C LEU A 316 -14.79 -22.38 -5.07
N LEU A 317 -13.77 -22.81 -5.82
CA LEU A 317 -13.10 -24.09 -5.59
C LEU A 317 -12.10 -24.01 -4.42
N GLY A 318 -11.50 -22.85 -4.17
CA GLY A 318 -10.51 -22.65 -3.11
C GLY A 318 -11.05 -23.04 -1.72
N PRO A 319 -12.13 -22.40 -1.22
CA PRO A 319 -12.68 -22.68 0.09
C PRO A 319 -13.13 -24.14 0.28
N LEU A 320 -13.74 -24.73 -0.75
CA LEU A 320 -14.20 -26.12 -0.74
C LEU A 320 -13.06 -27.11 -0.51
N PHE A 321 -11.96 -26.96 -1.26
CA PHE A 321 -10.78 -27.81 -1.10
C PHE A 321 -9.98 -27.45 0.15
N ALA A 322 -9.96 -26.17 0.57
CA ALA A 322 -9.29 -25.75 1.80
C ALA A 322 -9.94 -26.38 3.03
N ALA A 323 -11.28 -26.38 3.10
CA ALA A 323 -12.03 -27.05 4.16
C ALA A 323 -11.70 -28.55 4.22
N TRP A 324 -11.65 -29.23 3.05
CA TRP A 324 -11.21 -30.62 3.00
C TRP A 324 -9.76 -30.80 3.45
N GLY A 325 -8.85 -29.92 3.03
CA GLY A 325 -7.44 -29.93 3.43
C GLY A 325 -7.23 -29.73 4.93
N MET A 326 -8.01 -28.87 5.55
CA MET A 326 -8.02 -28.66 7.00
C MET A 326 -8.44 -29.92 7.75
N LEU A 327 -9.49 -30.62 7.29
CA LEU A 327 -10.03 -31.81 7.94
C LEU A 327 -9.18 -33.06 7.67
N ALA A 328 -8.94 -33.38 6.41
CA ALA A 328 -8.24 -34.58 5.98
C ALA A 328 -6.71 -34.47 6.13
N GLY A 329 -6.17 -33.26 6.05
CA GLY A 329 -4.76 -32.96 6.15
C GLY A 329 -4.27 -32.63 7.56
N VAL A 330 -5.14 -32.59 8.57
CA VAL A 330 -4.80 -32.13 9.94
C VAL A 330 -3.61 -32.86 10.56
N ARG A 331 -3.40 -34.14 10.19
CA ARG A 331 -2.28 -34.97 10.68
C ARG A 331 -0.95 -34.70 9.96
N ARG A 332 -0.95 -33.96 8.85
CA ARG A 332 0.28 -33.58 8.14
C ARG A 332 0.98 -32.46 8.90
N ALA A 333 2.30 -32.51 8.92
CA ALA A 333 3.13 -31.52 9.60
C ALA A 333 2.84 -30.10 9.08
N GLY A 334 2.55 -29.18 10.00
CA GLY A 334 2.32 -27.76 9.70
C GLY A 334 0.88 -27.40 9.29
N VAL A 335 0.05 -28.34 8.83
CA VAL A 335 -1.32 -28.03 8.37
C VAL A 335 -2.18 -27.45 9.48
N LEU A 336 -2.16 -28.04 10.68
CA LEU A 336 -2.90 -27.52 11.84
C LEU A 336 -2.52 -26.07 12.17
N ARG A 337 -1.22 -25.75 12.19
CA ARG A 337 -0.74 -24.38 12.48
C ARG A 337 -1.28 -23.38 11.46
N TRP A 338 -1.19 -23.70 10.18
CA TRP A 338 -1.65 -22.81 9.12
C TRP A 338 -3.19 -22.76 9.02
N THR A 339 -3.87 -23.82 9.47
CA THR A 339 -5.33 -23.81 9.69
C THR A 339 -5.70 -22.84 10.80
N LEU A 340 -5.02 -22.87 11.95
CA LEU A 340 -5.24 -21.91 13.03
C LEU A 340 -4.92 -20.48 12.60
N ALA A 341 -3.86 -20.29 11.81
CA ALA A 341 -3.53 -18.99 11.22
C ALA A 341 -4.62 -18.49 10.26
N LEU A 342 -5.19 -19.36 9.40
CA LEU A 342 -6.29 -19.00 8.51
C LEU A 342 -7.55 -18.63 9.31
N LEU A 343 -7.91 -19.41 10.33
CA LEU A 343 -9.06 -19.12 11.18
C LEU A 343 -8.87 -17.80 11.94
N PHE A 344 -7.68 -17.55 12.47
CA PHE A 344 -7.35 -16.26 13.09
C PHE A 344 -7.45 -15.11 12.09
N ALA A 345 -6.83 -15.24 10.92
CA ALA A 345 -6.84 -14.20 9.89
C ALA A 345 -8.26 -13.90 9.39
N GLY A 346 -9.05 -14.95 9.15
CA GLY A 346 -10.45 -14.84 8.76
C GLY A 346 -11.29 -14.15 9.83
N LEU A 347 -11.22 -14.61 11.08
CA LEU A 347 -11.97 -13.99 12.19
C LEU A 347 -11.50 -12.57 12.49
N PHE A 348 -10.21 -12.28 12.37
CA PHE A 348 -9.68 -10.92 12.56
C PHE A 348 -10.21 -9.97 11.48
N ALA A 349 -10.36 -10.43 10.24
CA ALA A 349 -10.81 -9.60 9.12
C ALA A 349 -12.21 -9.00 9.28
N PHE A 350 -13.11 -9.64 10.04
CA PHE A 350 -14.46 -9.14 10.33
C PHE A 350 -14.49 -8.05 11.43
N GLY A 351 -13.31 -7.65 11.93
CA GLY A 351 -13.20 -6.53 12.85
C GLY A 351 -14.06 -6.71 14.11
N PRO A 352 -14.66 -5.64 14.64
CA PRO A 352 -15.47 -5.68 15.87
C PRO A 352 -16.65 -6.65 15.88
N HIS A 353 -17.11 -7.14 14.71
CA HIS A 353 -18.13 -8.19 14.63
C HIS A 353 -17.60 -9.57 15.09
N SER A 354 -16.29 -9.71 15.24
CA SER A 354 -15.61 -10.92 15.71
C SER A 354 -14.98 -10.72 17.09
N PRO A 355 -15.18 -11.67 18.03
CA PRO A 355 -14.56 -11.58 19.35
C PRO A 355 -13.02 -11.66 19.30
N VAL A 356 -12.45 -12.27 18.25
CA VAL A 356 -11.00 -12.38 18.08
C VAL A 356 -10.37 -11.00 17.88
N TYR A 357 -10.97 -10.17 17.03
CA TYR A 357 -10.46 -8.82 16.79
C TYR A 357 -10.65 -7.94 18.02
N ALA A 358 -11.82 -7.99 18.66
CA ALA A 358 -12.08 -7.21 19.88
C ALA A 358 -11.04 -7.51 20.98
N LEU A 359 -10.70 -8.79 21.17
CA LEU A 359 -9.63 -9.20 22.08
C LEU A 359 -8.25 -8.68 21.66
N CYS A 360 -7.92 -8.77 20.36
CA CYS A 360 -6.66 -8.25 19.84
C CYS A 360 -6.54 -6.72 19.99
N HIS A 361 -7.63 -5.99 19.77
CA HIS A 361 -7.69 -4.53 19.92
C HIS A 361 -7.40 -4.10 21.38
N GLN A 362 -7.88 -4.88 22.35
CA GLN A 362 -7.67 -4.62 23.78
C GLN A 362 -6.29 -5.07 24.29
N LEU A 363 -5.80 -6.23 23.84
CA LEU A 363 -4.60 -6.86 24.42
C LEU A 363 -3.31 -6.60 23.65
N LEU A 364 -3.37 -6.42 22.33
CA LEU A 364 -2.17 -6.35 21.49
C LEU A 364 -1.79 -4.90 21.17
N PRO A 365 -0.56 -4.46 21.50
CA PRO A 365 -0.14 -3.10 21.24
C PRO A 365 -0.10 -2.82 19.73
N GLY A 366 -0.62 -1.66 19.34
CA GLY A 366 -0.61 -1.20 17.95
C GLY A 366 -1.80 -1.65 17.09
N VAL A 367 -2.59 -2.65 17.49
CA VAL A 367 -3.79 -3.06 16.71
C VAL A 367 -4.78 -1.91 16.57
N ALA A 368 -4.99 -1.15 17.66
CA ALA A 368 -5.89 0.00 17.69
C ALA A 368 -5.43 1.19 16.83
N LEU A 369 -4.19 1.19 16.31
CA LEU A 369 -3.69 2.24 15.40
C LEU A 369 -4.21 2.06 13.96
N PHE A 370 -4.80 0.90 13.64
CA PHE A 370 -5.25 0.55 12.30
C PHE A 370 -6.78 0.45 12.21
N ARG A 371 -7.36 1.04 11.17
CA ARG A 371 -8.84 1.17 11.02
C ARG A 371 -9.51 0.13 10.11
N VAL A 372 -8.74 -0.61 9.30
CA VAL A 372 -9.29 -1.53 8.27
C VAL A 372 -8.84 -2.98 8.50
N PRO A 373 -9.44 -3.71 9.46
CA PRO A 373 -9.01 -5.05 9.81
C PRO A 373 -9.15 -6.07 8.68
N SER A 374 -10.07 -5.83 7.75
CA SER A 374 -10.33 -6.69 6.60
C SER A 374 -9.15 -6.87 5.65
N ARG A 375 -8.12 -6.02 5.72
CA ARG A 375 -6.88 -6.22 4.96
C ARG A 375 -6.12 -7.49 5.35
N MET A 376 -6.47 -8.10 6.48
CA MET A 376 -6.06 -9.46 6.84
C MET A 376 -6.50 -10.51 5.79
N LEU A 377 -7.48 -10.19 4.92
CA LEU A 377 -7.90 -11.04 3.79
C LEU A 377 -6.80 -11.28 2.76
N PHE A 378 -5.75 -10.44 2.67
CA PHE A 378 -4.55 -10.77 1.89
C PHE A 378 -3.88 -12.06 2.39
N LEU A 379 -3.69 -12.16 3.71
CA LEU A 379 -3.08 -13.33 4.36
C LEU A 379 -4.03 -14.53 4.28
N ALA A 380 -5.33 -14.31 4.51
CA ALA A 380 -6.35 -15.35 4.40
C ALA A 380 -6.37 -15.94 2.98
N SER A 381 -6.25 -15.11 1.94
CA SER A 381 -6.23 -15.56 0.53
C SER A 381 -5.08 -16.52 0.25
N VAL A 382 -3.86 -16.18 0.70
CA VAL A 382 -2.67 -17.03 0.52
C VAL A 382 -2.79 -18.32 1.32
N LEU A 383 -3.23 -18.24 2.59
CA LEU A 383 -3.38 -19.41 3.46
C LEU A 383 -4.46 -20.36 2.94
N LEU A 384 -5.60 -19.82 2.50
CA LEU A 384 -6.70 -20.59 1.94
C LEU A 384 -6.30 -21.28 0.64
N ALA A 385 -5.65 -20.57 -0.28
CA ALA A 385 -5.12 -21.18 -1.51
C ALA A 385 -4.10 -22.30 -1.22
N SER A 386 -3.26 -22.10 -0.20
CA SER A 386 -2.27 -23.11 0.23
C SER A 386 -2.94 -24.35 0.83
N LEU A 387 -3.95 -24.16 1.68
CA LEU A 387 -4.73 -25.26 2.26
C LEU A 387 -5.62 -25.95 1.22
N ALA A 388 -6.08 -25.23 0.19
CA ALA A 388 -6.76 -25.83 -0.95
C ALA A 388 -5.83 -26.78 -1.70
N ALA A 389 -4.59 -26.37 -1.98
CA ALA A 389 -3.58 -27.26 -2.57
C ALA A 389 -3.29 -28.49 -1.69
N VAL A 390 -3.25 -28.34 -0.36
CA VAL A 390 -3.17 -29.49 0.57
C VAL A 390 -4.42 -30.37 0.46
N GLY A 391 -5.61 -29.79 0.34
CA GLY A 391 -6.86 -30.51 0.10
C GLY A 391 -6.80 -31.37 -1.16
N ALA A 392 -6.41 -30.80 -2.29
CA ALA A 392 -6.22 -31.53 -3.54
C ALA A 392 -5.15 -32.63 -3.41
N GLU A 393 -4.03 -32.34 -2.73
CA GLU A 393 -2.97 -33.32 -2.47
C GLU A 393 -3.47 -34.50 -1.62
N THR A 394 -4.28 -34.23 -0.60
CA THR A 394 -4.84 -35.29 0.25
C THR A 394 -5.85 -36.15 -0.51
N LEU A 395 -6.62 -35.58 -1.44
CA LEU A 395 -7.49 -36.36 -2.32
C LEU A 395 -6.69 -37.26 -3.26
N TRP A 396 -5.60 -36.71 -3.81
CA TRP A 396 -4.70 -37.43 -4.70
C TRP A 396 -4.03 -38.62 -4.02
N ILE A 397 -3.45 -38.42 -2.83
CA ILE A 397 -2.64 -39.45 -2.16
C ILE A 397 -3.49 -40.39 -1.29
N THR A 398 -4.42 -39.85 -0.50
CA THR A 398 -4.81 -40.50 0.76
C THR A 398 -6.15 -41.23 0.78
N THR A 399 -6.95 -41.24 -0.28
CA THR A 399 -8.34 -41.71 -0.13
C THR A 399 -8.60 -43.12 -0.62
N SER A 400 -8.27 -44.10 0.23
CA SER A 400 -8.70 -45.50 0.14
C SER A 400 -10.18 -45.73 0.52
N ARG A 401 -11.03 -44.71 0.55
CA ARG A 401 -12.39 -44.82 1.12
C ARG A 401 -13.45 -44.58 0.05
N ARG A 402 -14.21 -45.63 -0.27
CA ARG A 402 -15.52 -45.58 -0.96
C ARG A 402 -16.34 -44.36 -0.53
N LYS A 403 -16.30 -44.01 0.77
CA LYS A 403 -16.95 -42.84 1.37
C LYS A 403 -16.57 -41.50 0.75
N ALA A 404 -15.31 -41.23 0.41
CA ALA A 404 -14.91 -39.96 -0.20
C ALA A 404 -15.35 -39.88 -1.67
N ARG A 405 -15.22 -40.98 -2.42
CA ARG A 405 -15.75 -41.08 -3.79
C ARG A 405 -17.26 -40.89 -3.81
N THR A 406 -17.98 -41.48 -2.85
CA THR A 406 -19.42 -41.29 -2.68
C THR A 406 -19.75 -39.85 -2.28
N PHE A 407 -19.02 -39.26 -1.33
CA PHE A 407 -19.24 -37.88 -0.88
C PHE A 407 -19.10 -36.88 -2.04
N TRP A 408 -17.97 -36.89 -2.76
CA TRP A 408 -17.75 -35.99 -3.89
C TRP A 408 -18.67 -36.29 -5.08
N GLY A 409 -19.03 -37.55 -5.29
CA GLY A 409 -20.03 -37.93 -6.30
C GLY A 409 -21.43 -37.39 -5.99
N VAL A 410 -21.89 -37.52 -4.74
CA VAL A 410 -23.18 -37.00 -4.29
C VAL A 410 -23.18 -35.47 -4.29
N LEU A 411 -22.12 -34.85 -3.76
CA LEU A 411 -21.99 -33.39 -3.76
C LEU A 411 -21.96 -32.84 -5.20
N GLY A 412 -21.26 -33.53 -6.11
CA GLY A 412 -21.25 -33.18 -7.54
C GLY A 412 -22.61 -33.33 -8.20
N LEU A 413 -23.37 -34.38 -7.87
CA LEU A 413 -24.74 -34.55 -8.37
C LEU A 413 -25.68 -33.47 -7.84
N VAL A 414 -25.60 -33.13 -6.55
CA VAL A 414 -26.36 -32.03 -5.95
C VAL A 414 -26.01 -30.71 -6.63
N ALA A 415 -24.71 -30.46 -6.85
CA ALA A 415 -24.27 -29.26 -7.52
C ALA A 415 -24.76 -29.19 -8.97
N LEU A 416 -24.75 -30.31 -9.69
CA LEU A 416 -25.26 -30.43 -11.05
C LEU A 416 -26.78 -30.21 -11.11
N CYS A 417 -27.54 -30.82 -10.19
CA CYS A 417 -28.98 -30.62 -10.10
C CYS A 417 -29.33 -29.17 -9.74
N GLY A 418 -28.58 -28.56 -8.82
CA GLY A 418 -28.70 -27.13 -8.51
C GLY A 418 -28.42 -26.26 -9.74
N TRP A 419 -27.41 -26.60 -10.53
CA TRP A 419 -27.11 -25.89 -11.78
C TRP A 419 -28.26 -25.98 -12.79
N ILE A 420 -28.76 -27.18 -13.05
CA ILE A 420 -29.89 -27.42 -13.97
C ILE A 420 -31.13 -26.68 -13.49
N TYR A 421 -31.42 -26.74 -12.18
CA TYR A 421 -32.54 -26.03 -11.56
C TYR A 421 -32.40 -24.52 -11.75
N CYS A 422 -31.24 -23.92 -11.45
CA CYS A 422 -31.00 -22.49 -11.65
C CYS A 422 -31.12 -22.08 -13.12
N MET A 423 -30.60 -22.89 -14.06
CA MET A 423 -30.76 -22.65 -15.51
C MET A 423 -32.24 -22.69 -15.94
N ALA A 424 -33.07 -23.52 -15.30
CA ALA A 424 -34.50 -23.59 -15.55
C ALA A 424 -35.29 -22.46 -14.86
N ALA A 425 -34.88 -22.08 -13.63
CA ALA A 425 -35.52 -21.09 -12.78
C ALA A 425 -35.20 -19.64 -13.18
N ALA A 426 -34.09 -19.39 -13.89
CA ALA A 426 -33.71 -18.07 -14.44
C ALA A 426 -34.74 -17.47 -15.43
N ARG A 427 -35.86 -18.17 -15.68
CA ARG A 427 -36.99 -17.72 -16.51
C ARG A 427 -38.14 -17.10 -15.70
N LEU A 428 -38.03 -17.00 -14.37
CA LEU A 428 -39.05 -16.44 -13.48
C LEU A 428 -38.68 -15.02 -12.99
N PRO A 429 -39.61 -14.06 -12.95
CA PRO A 429 -39.33 -12.71 -12.44
C PRO A 429 -39.62 -12.56 -10.94
N ALA A 430 -38.72 -11.87 -10.22
CA ALA A 430 -38.93 -10.82 -9.20
C ALA A 430 -37.73 -10.74 -8.22
N ASN A 431 -37.37 -9.51 -7.82
CA ASN A 431 -36.22 -9.13 -6.99
C ASN A 431 -36.02 -10.00 -5.72
N PRO A 432 -35.04 -10.92 -5.72
CA PRO A 432 -34.82 -11.83 -4.61
C PRO A 432 -33.74 -11.31 -3.64
N PRO A 433 -33.80 -11.65 -2.34
CA PRO A 433 -32.77 -11.29 -1.36
C PRO A 433 -31.38 -11.86 -1.73
N ALA A 434 -30.30 -11.24 -1.23
CA ALA A 434 -28.90 -11.56 -1.57
C ALA A 434 -28.56 -13.07 -1.55
N TRP A 435 -29.04 -13.82 -0.54
CA TRP A 435 -28.79 -15.27 -0.46
C TRP A 435 -29.45 -16.05 -1.62
N GLN A 436 -30.60 -15.60 -2.13
CA GLN A 436 -31.26 -16.18 -3.30
C GLN A 436 -30.56 -15.79 -4.61
N LEU A 437 -29.96 -14.60 -4.69
CA LEU A 437 -29.11 -14.23 -5.82
C LEU A 437 -27.88 -15.15 -5.88
N ALA A 438 -27.12 -15.26 -4.77
CA ALA A 438 -25.93 -16.11 -4.71
C ALA A 438 -26.23 -17.59 -4.99
N LEU A 439 -27.31 -18.15 -4.41
CA LEU A 439 -27.73 -19.53 -4.67
C LEU A 439 -28.47 -19.69 -6.00
N GLY A 440 -28.90 -18.61 -6.63
CA GLY A 440 -29.61 -18.61 -7.91
C GLY A 440 -28.69 -18.51 -9.13
N GLN A 441 -27.43 -18.10 -8.94
CA GLN A 441 -26.46 -17.97 -10.03
C GLN A 441 -26.15 -19.33 -10.67
N PRO A 442 -26.52 -19.56 -11.94
CA PRO A 442 -26.20 -20.82 -12.60
C PRO A 442 -24.69 -21.05 -12.69
N SER A 443 -23.90 -19.98 -12.83
CA SER A 443 -22.44 -20.07 -12.87
C SER A 443 -21.85 -20.69 -11.61
N ALA A 444 -22.35 -20.34 -10.41
CA ALA A 444 -21.82 -20.84 -9.15
C ALA A 444 -21.97 -22.37 -9.03
N TRP A 445 -23.15 -22.89 -9.36
CA TRP A 445 -23.43 -24.31 -9.37
C TRP A 445 -22.64 -25.09 -10.42
N GLY A 446 -22.48 -24.52 -11.63
CA GLY A 446 -21.65 -25.12 -12.68
C GLY A 446 -20.18 -25.28 -12.25
N TRP A 447 -19.63 -24.27 -11.56
CA TRP A 447 -18.28 -24.34 -11.01
C TRP A 447 -18.16 -25.36 -9.87
N LEU A 448 -19.13 -25.40 -8.95
CA LEU A 448 -19.16 -26.40 -7.88
C LEU A 448 -19.24 -27.83 -8.45
N ALA A 449 -20.07 -28.07 -9.47
CA ALA A 449 -20.15 -29.35 -10.16
C ALA A 449 -18.81 -29.73 -10.80
N THR A 450 -18.13 -28.78 -11.44
CA THR A 450 -16.80 -28.96 -12.03
C THR A 450 -15.74 -29.31 -10.98
N GLY A 451 -15.74 -28.62 -9.85
CA GLY A 451 -14.84 -28.91 -8.73
C GLY A 451 -15.09 -30.29 -8.11
N CYS A 452 -16.35 -30.68 -7.96
CA CYS A 452 -16.72 -32.00 -7.46
C CYS A 452 -16.34 -33.11 -8.44
N LEU A 453 -16.50 -32.89 -9.75
CA LEU A 453 -16.02 -33.81 -10.78
C LEU A 453 -14.49 -33.97 -10.70
N ALA A 454 -13.75 -32.88 -10.58
CA ALA A 454 -12.30 -32.95 -10.41
C ALA A 454 -11.92 -33.73 -9.13
N ALA A 455 -12.56 -33.43 -8.00
CA ALA A 455 -12.35 -34.16 -6.75
C ALA A 455 -12.68 -35.66 -6.91
N TRP A 456 -13.77 -36.00 -7.59
CA TRP A 456 -14.16 -37.38 -7.88
C TRP A 456 -13.13 -38.09 -8.76
N LEU A 457 -12.66 -37.46 -9.85
CA LEU A 457 -11.61 -37.98 -10.73
C LEU A 457 -10.29 -38.24 -9.98
N MET A 458 -9.91 -37.36 -9.05
CA MET A 458 -8.74 -37.59 -8.18
C MET A 458 -8.87 -38.84 -7.34
N THR A 459 -10.09 -39.26 -6.97
CA THR A 459 -10.30 -40.52 -6.22
C THR A 459 -10.15 -41.79 -7.06
N LEU A 460 -10.13 -41.70 -8.40
CA LEU A 460 -10.09 -42.87 -9.28
C LEU A 460 -8.70 -43.54 -9.36
N ARG A 461 -7.66 -42.93 -8.79
CA ARG A 461 -6.27 -43.45 -8.75
C ARG A 461 -5.61 -43.75 -10.10
N GLN A 462 -6.19 -43.28 -11.20
CA GLN A 462 -5.54 -43.35 -12.50
C GLN A 462 -4.65 -42.12 -12.68
N PRO A 463 -3.34 -42.28 -12.98
CA PRO A 463 -2.43 -41.14 -13.18
C PRO A 463 -2.96 -40.13 -14.19
N ARG A 464 -3.58 -40.62 -15.28
CA ARG A 464 -4.24 -39.79 -16.30
C ARG A 464 -5.44 -39.03 -15.73
N ALA A 465 -6.36 -39.71 -15.03
CA ALA A 465 -7.54 -39.06 -14.44
C ALA A 465 -7.17 -38.01 -13.40
N ALA A 466 -6.14 -38.28 -12.59
CA ALA A 466 -5.65 -37.34 -11.58
C ALA A 466 -4.99 -36.12 -12.23
N TRP A 467 -4.17 -36.31 -13.27
CA TRP A 467 -3.60 -35.21 -14.05
C TRP A 467 -4.69 -34.38 -14.74
N MET A 468 -5.68 -35.02 -15.37
CA MET A 468 -6.86 -34.37 -15.93
C MET A 468 -7.63 -33.57 -14.88
N ALA A 469 -7.81 -34.12 -13.68
CA ALA A 469 -8.45 -33.41 -12.58
C ALA A 469 -7.67 -32.17 -12.14
N GLY A 470 -6.33 -32.26 -12.06
CA GLY A 470 -5.49 -31.10 -11.76
C GLY A 470 -5.55 -30.03 -12.86
N MET A 471 -5.54 -30.42 -14.13
CA MET A 471 -5.75 -29.50 -15.26
C MET A 471 -7.15 -28.88 -15.23
N LEU A 472 -8.18 -29.66 -14.89
CA LEU A 472 -9.56 -29.19 -14.75
C LEU A 472 -9.69 -28.16 -13.63
N LEU A 473 -9.08 -28.41 -12.47
CA LEU A 473 -9.04 -27.44 -11.37
C LEU A 473 -8.37 -26.14 -11.78
N VAL A 474 -7.19 -26.21 -12.42
CA VAL A 474 -6.48 -25.00 -12.85
C VAL A 474 -7.25 -24.26 -13.92
N GLY A 475 -7.74 -24.95 -14.95
CA GLY A 475 -8.54 -24.34 -16.03
C GLY A 475 -9.82 -23.69 -15.50
N ALA A 476 -10.61 -24.42 -14.70
CA ALA A 476 -11.85 -23.92 -14.13
C ALA A 476 -11.64 -22.74 -13.19
N SER A 477 -10.68 -22.84 -12.26
CA SER A 477 -10.33 -21.73 -11.37
C SER A 477 -9.81 -20.53 -12.16
N THR A 478 -8.96 -20.73 -13.17
CA THR A 478 -8.41 -19.62 -13.97
C THR A 478 -9.50 -18.90 -14.74
N ILE A 479 -10.41 -19.63 -15.41
CA ILE A 479 -11.53 -19.03 -16.15
C ILE A 479 -12.45 -18.25 -15.19
N GLN A 480 -12.80 -18.83 -14.04
CA GLN A 480 -13.60 -18.16 -13.04
C GLN A 480 -12.95 -16.86 -12.54
N LEU A 481 -11.69 -16.94 -12.09
CA LEU A 481 -10.97 -15.79 -11.54
C LEU A 481 -10.70 -14.73 -12.61
N ALA A 482 -10.46 -15.14 -13.86
CA ALA A 482 -10.36 -14.21 -14.98
C ALA A 482 -11.68 -13.48 -15.25
N GLY A 483 -12.83 -14.17 -15.12
CA GLY A 483 -14.14 -13.53 -15.22
C GLY A 483 -14.36 -12.46 -14.15
N VAL A 484 -14.03 -12.76 -12.89
CA VAL A 484 -14.09 -11.77 -11.79
C VAL A 484 -13.13 -10.61 -12.05
N SER A 485 -11.91 -10.90 -12.50
CA SER A 485 -10.90 -9.90 -12.83
C SER A 485 -11.35 -8.95 -13.94
N GLN A 486 -11.90 -9.49 -15.03
CA GLN A 486 -12.41 -8.68 -16.14
C GLN A 486 -13.64 -7.85 -15.75
N ALA A 487 -14.41 -8.28 -14.75
CA ALA A 487 -15.52 -7.52 -14.19
C ALA A 487 -15.07 -6.39 -13.25
N LEU A 488 -13.90 -6.50 -12.62
CA LEU A 488 -13.36 -5.49 -11.72
C LEU A 488 -12.43 -4.49 -12.41
N LEU A 489 -11.67 -4.95 -13.41
CA LEU A 489 -10.61 -4.19 -14.05
C LEU A 489 -11.03 -3.66 -15.43
N GLN A 490 -10.43 -2.54 -15.79
CA GLN A 490 -10.41 -1.96 -17.13
C GLN A 490 -9.03 -1.34 -17.38
N THR A 491 -8.82 -0.76 -18.56
CA THR A 491 -7.57 -0.09 -18.88
C THR A 491 -7.76 1.36 -19.31
N VAL A 492 -6.74 2.18 -19.09
CA VAL A 492 -6.65 3.57 -19.52
C VAL A 492 -5.46 3.66 -20.48
N PRO A 493 -5.68 3.99 -21.76
CA PRO A 493 -4.57 4.24 -22.66
C PRO A 493 -3.76 5.43 -22.18
N VAL A 494 -2.44 5.43 -22.42
CA VAL A 494 -1.59 6.58 -22.06
C VAL A 494 -2.02 7.88 -22.74
N SER A 495 -2.64 7.79 -23.93
CA SER A 495 -3.28 8.93 -24.60
C SER A 495 -4.56 9.40 -23.90
N GLY A 496 -5.16 8.56 -23.06
CA GLY A 496 -6.29 8.89 -22.19
C GLY A 496 -5.87 9.51 -20.85
N LEU A 497 -4.56 9.63 -20.58
CA LEU A 497 -4.06 10.48 -19.49
C LEU A 497 -3.89 11.91 -19.98
N ARG A 498 -4.33 12.88 -19.19
CA ARG A 498 -4.10 14.28 -19.51
C ARG A 498 -2.60 14.60 -19.51
N ARG A 499 -2.11 15.08 -20.65
CA ARG A 499 -0.71 15.50 -20.83
C ARG A 499 -0.60 17.00 -21.04
N ASP A 500 -1.37 17.51 -22.01
CA ASP A 500 -1.36 18.92 -22.36
C ASP A 500 -2.78 19.46 -22.30
N ALA A 501 -2.97 20.52 -21.53
CA ALA A 501 -4.20 21.29 -21.50
C ALA A 501 -3.86 22.77 -21.65
N PRO A 502 -4.66 23.56 -22.39
CA PRO A 502 -4.44 25.00 -22.52
C PRO A 502 -4.22 25.71 -21.18
N LEU A 503 -4.98 25.30 -20.14
CA LEU A 503 -4.81 25.79 -18.78
C LEU A 503 -3.42 25.51 -18.21
N LEU A 504 -2.86 24.31 -18.41
CA LEU A 504 -1.53 23.94 -17.89
C LEU A 504 -0.43 24.72 -18.60
N ALA A 505 -0.52 24.89 -19.91
CA ALA A 505 0.41 25.71 -20.68
C ALA A 505 0.38 27.18 -20.23
N TRP A 506 -0.82 27.68 -19.94
CA TRP A 506 -1.01 29.02 -19.41
C TRP A 506 -0.41 29.17 -18.01
N LEU A 507 -0.72 28.25 -17.08
CA LEU A 507 -0.17 28.27 -15.73
C LEU A 507 1.35 28.17 -15.75
N ASN A 508 1.92 27.27 -16.55
CA ASN A 508 3.36 27.10 -16.67
C ASN A 508 4.07 28.35 -17.21
N SER A 509 3.48 29.08 -18.16
CA SER A 509 4.08 30.33 -18.67
C SER A 509 4.01 31.51 -17.68
N HIS A 510 3.06 31.50 -16.74
CA HIS A 510 2.83 32.60 -15.80
C HIS A 510 3.27 32.30 -14.35
N ALA A 511 3.57 31.03 -14.02
CA ALA A 511 3.89 30.60 -12.65
C ALA A 511 5.39 30.34 -12.37
N LEU A 512 6.29 30.65 -13.30
CA LEU A 512 7.71 30.30 -13.16
C LEU A 512 8.63 31.40 -12.59
N ARG A 513 8.27 32.69 -12.67
CA ARG A 513 9.18 33.78 -12.25
C ARG A 513 9.27 33.95 -10.73
N ASP A 514 8.15 33.90 -10.02
CA ASP A 514 8.07 34.15 -8.57
C ASP A 514 7.45 32.97 -7.79
N TYR A 515 7.32 31.82 -8.43
CA TYR A 515 6.70 30.60 -7.90
C TYR A 515 5.35 30.83 -7.18
N PRO A 516 4.37 31.51 -7.82
CA PRO A 516 3.06 31.71 -7.23
C PRO A 516 2.34 30.41 -6.91
N ARG A 517 1.52 30.43 -5.86
CA ARG A 517 0.71 29.27 -5.52
C ARG A 517 -0.60 29.22 -6.30
N ILE A 518 -0.96 27.99 -6.61
CA ILE A 518 -2.16 27.64 -7.35
C ILE A 518 -3.08 26.85 -6.42
N LEU A 519 -4.28 27.38 -6.18
CA LEU A 519 -5.35 26.67 -5.52
C LEU A 519 -6.21 25.99 -6.59
N ALA A 520 -6.13 24.67 -6.65
CA ALA A 520 -6.84 23.86 -7.64
C ALA A 520 -7.13 22.46 -7.07
N ARG A 521 -8.30 21.91 -7.40
CA ARG A 521 -8.62 20.52 -7.08
C ARG A 521 -7.75 19.58 -7.91
N HIS A 522 -7.66 18.35 -7.45
CA HIS A 522 -6.94 17.30 -8.17
C HIS A 522 -7.41 17.16 -9.63
N GLU A 523 -8.71 17.28 -9.90
CA GLU A 523 -9.30 17.19 -11.24
C GLU A 523 -8.80 18.27 -12.22
N HIS A 524 -8.50 19.48 -11.74
CA HIS A 524 -8.04 20.60 -12.56
C HIS A 524 -6.51 20.67 -12.69
N LEU A 525 -5.81 20.27 -11.63
CA LEU A 525 -4.35 20.18 -11.59
C LEU A 525 -3.97 18.97 -10.73
N SER A 526 -3.58 17.86 -11.34
CA SER A 526 -3.13 16.68 -10.63
C SER A 526 -1.75 16.87 -10.00
N ASP A 527 -1.40 16.00 -9.06
CA ASP A 527 -0.10 16.06 -8.40
C ASP A 527 1.05 15.67 -9.36
N ASP A 528 0.77 14.82 -10.37
CA ASP A 528 1.73 14.49 -11.43
C ASP A 528 1.99 15.71 -12.33
N GLU A 529 0.93 16.43 -12.74
CA GLU A 529 1.05 17.69 -13.47
C GLU A 529 1.82 18.74 -12.68
N ALA A 530 1.53 18.89 -11.38
CA ALA A 530 2.24 19.82 -10.52
C ALA A 530 3.74 19.52 -10.44
N ASN A 531 4.13 18.25 -10.27
CA ASN A 531 5.52 17.81 -10.22
C ASN A 531 6.25 18.03 -11.56
N ARG A 532 5.64 17.62 -12.69
CA ARG A 532 6.25 17.74 -14.03
C ARG A 532 6.48 19.19 -14.43
N PHE A 533 5.52 20.07 -14.15
CA PHE A 533 5.60 21.48 -14.54
C PHE A 533 6.14 22.41 -13.43
N ARG A 534 6.56 21.87 -12.27
CA ARG A 534 7.03 22.65 -11.11
C ARG A 534 6.01 23.73 -10.67
N LEU A 535 4.73 23.39 -10.74
CA LEU A 535 3.62 24.26 -10.35
C LEU A 535 3.38 24.12 -8.85
N CYS A 536 3.41 25.23 -8.11
CA CYS A 536 3.24 25.23 -6.65
C CYS A 536 1.76 25.09 -6.27
N LYS A 537 1.26 23.87 -6.28
CA LYS A 537 -0.12 23.53 -5.93
C LYS A 537 -0.32 23.53 -4.40
N LEU A 538 -1.32 24.26 -3.93
CA LEU A 538 -1.67 24.33 -2.51
C LEU A 538 -2.28 23.01 -2.00
N CYS A 539 -3.17 22.39 -2.78
CA CYS A 539 -3.84 21.14 -2.42
C CYS A 539 -3.06 19.90 -2.92
N GLY A 540 -3.36 18.70 -2.41
CA GLY A 540 -2.70 17.46 -2.87
C GLY A 540 -3.29 16.19 -2.24
N TYR A 541 -2.97 15.04 -2.83
CA TYR A 541 -3.31 13.73 -2.30
C TYR A 541 -2.24 13.32 -1.27
N GLU A 542 -2.56 13.41 0.02
CA GLU A 542 -1.69 12.90 1.09
C GLU A 542 -2.54 12.13 2.11
N PRO A 543 -2.42 10.79 2.16
CA PRO A 543 -3.20 9.98 3.09
C PRO A 543 -2.72 10.17 4.52
N VAL A 544 -1.46 10.50 4.79
CA VAL A 544 -0.93 10.73 6.15
C VAL A 544 -0.50 12.20 6.31
N PRO A 545 -1.46 13.15 6.29
CA PRO A 545 -1.15 14.56 6.30
C PRO A 545 -0.56 14.98 7.64
N LEU A 546 0.32 15.98 7.58
CA LEU A 546 0.89 16.62 8.76
C LEU A 546 -0.21 17.40 9.51
N VAL A 547 -0.21 17.34 10.85
CA VAL A 547 -1.19 18.04 11.71
C VAL A 547 -1.28 19.51 11.34
N ARG A 548 -0.14 20.14 11.11
CA ARG A 548 -0.09 21.58 10.80
C ARG A 548 -0.67 21.92 9.44
N THR A 549 -0.47 21.05 8.45
CA THR A 549 -1.13 21.21 7.14
C THR A 549 -2.64 21.06 7.31
N TYR A 550 -3.07 20.06 8.08
CA TYR A 550 -4.50 19.86 8.38
C TYR A 550 -5.12 21.09 9.08
N ASP A 551 -4.52 21.55 10.18
CA ASP A 551 -4.98 22.73 10.94
C ASP A 551 -4.97 24.02 10.09
N LEU A 552 -3.99 24.16 9.20
CA LEU A 552 -3.92 25.29 8.28
C LEU A 552 -5.10 25.27 7.31
N PHE A 553 -5.41 24.11 6.73
CA PHE A 553 -6.60 23.98 5.91
C PHE A 553 -7.87 24.19 6.74
N ASP A 554 -7.89 23.78 8.02
CA ASP A 554 -9.05 23.94 8.91
C ASP A 554 -9.35 25.42 9.12
N ALA A 555 -8.29 26.19 9.36
CA ALA A 555 -8.35 27.64 9.39
C ALA A 555 -8.75 28.26 8.03
N LEU A 556 -8.31 27.69 6.91
CA LEU A 556 -8.70 28.15 5.56
C LEU A 556 -10.20 27.96 5.30
N THR A 557 -10.77 26.81 5.67
CA THR A 557 -12.18 26.46 5.39
C THR A 557 -13.13 26.87 6.51
N GLY A 558 -12.62 27.43 7.62
CA GLY A 558 -13.41 27.75 8.81
C GLY A 558 -14.01 26.52 9.50
N GLY A 559 -13.33 25.37 9.40
CA GLY A 559 -13.74 24.09 9.98
C GLY A 559 -14.91 23.38 9.30
N ARG A 560 -15.36 23.87 8.13
CA ARG A 560 -16.61 23.40 7.49
C ARG A 560 -16.42 22.21 6.55
N GLU A 561 -15.21 21.95 6.04
CA GLU A 561 -15.04 21.12 4.84
C GLU A 561 -14.02 19.98 4.95
N ILE A 562 -13.26 19.84 6.05
CA ILE A 562 -12.06 18.98 5.99
C ILE A 562 -12.34 17.50 6.23
N GLY A 563 -13.22 17.16 7.19
CA GLY A 563 -13.61 15.78 7.48
C GLY A 563 -12.46 14.76 7.40
N GLU A 564 -12.76 13.56 6.90
CA GLU A 564 -11.74 12.57 6.52
C GLU A 564 -11.23 12.74 5.07
N GLN A 565 -11.60 13.84 4.39
CA GLN A 565 -11.32 14.03 2.97
C GLN A 565 -9.84 14.38 2.77
N MET A 566 -9.24 13.84 1.71
CA MET A 566 -7.88 14.24 1.36
C MET A 566 -7.91 15.63 0.74
N LEU A 567 -6.93 16.46 1.12
CA LEU A 567 -6.90 17.90 0.83
C LEU A 567 -7.06 18.23 -0.67
N GLY A 568 -6.59 17.35 -1.56
CA GLY A 568 -6.71 17.48 -3.01
C GLY A 568 -8.11 17.37 -3.59
N PHE A 569 -9.06 16.76 -2.87
CA PHE A 569 -10.44 16.54 -3.32
C PHE A 569 -11.45 17.42 -2.60
N LEU A 570 -11.00 18.28 -1.68
CA LEU A 570 -11.87 19.24 -1.03
C LEU A 570 -12.56 20.11 -2.08
N PRO A 571 -13.89 20.30 -1.99
CA PRO A 571 -14.58 21.32 -2.77
C PRO A 571 -13.89 22.68 -2.58
N ILE A 572 -13.68 23.41 -3.66
CA ILE A 572 -13.13 24.76 -3.58
C ILE A 572 -14.33 25.71 -3.58
N THR A 573 -14.61 26.31 -2.43
CA THR A 573 -15.70 27.28 -2.22
C THR A 573 -15.11 28.63 -1.81
N PRO A 574 -14.49 29.39 -2.75
CA PRO A 574 -13.66 30.55 -2.43
C PRO A 574 -14.38 31.63 -1.60
N GLN A 575 -15.71 31.74 -1.72
CA GLN A 575 -16.54 32.66 -0.93
C GLN A 575 -16.49 32.39 0.57
N HIS A 576 -16.26 31.14 0.97
CA HIS A 576 -16.24 30.71 2.37
C HIS A 576 -14.82 30.54 2.91
N TRP A 577 -13.83 30.57 2.03
CA TRP A 577 -12.43 30.38 2.42
C TRP A 577 -11.84 31.68 2.97
N ASN A 578 -10.91 31.55 3.90
CA ASN A 578 -10.25 32.68 4.54
C ASN A 578 -9.29 33.37 3.55
N LYS A 579 -9.77 34.43 2.89
CA LYS A 579 -9.01 35.20 1.90
C LYS A 579 -7.70 35.80 2.44
N PRO A 580 -7.66 36.44 3.63
CA PRO A 580 -6.39 36.87 4.23
C PRO A 580 -5.35 35.75 4.38
N LEU A 581 -5.78 34.54 4.74
CA LEU A 581 -4.89 33.39 4.86
C LEU A 581 -4.42 32.87 3.49
N LEU A 582 -5.28 32.91 2.46
CA LEU A 582 -4.87 32.65 1.07
C LEU A 582 -3.85 33.67 0.56
N ASP A 583 -4.02 34.95 0.93
CA ASP A 583 -3.08 36.01 0.60
C ASP A 583 -1.73 35.78 1.27
N LEU A 584 -1.72 35.43 2.56
CA LEU A 584 -0.50 35.03 3.28
C LEU A 584 0.21 33.86 2.59
N LEU A 585 -0.54 32.86 2.14
CA LEU A 585 0.04 31.69 1.50
C LEU A 585 0.55 31.96 0.08
N GLY A 586 0.37 33.18 -0.44
CA GLY A 586 0.82 33.57 -1.78
C GLY A 586 0.02 32.90 -2.89
N VAL A 587 -1.28 32.64 -2.66
CA VAL A 587 -2.16 32.05 -3.67
C VAL A 587 -2.55 33.13 -4.68
N GLN A 588 -1.86 33.13 -5.81
CA GLN A 588 -2.10 34.08 -6.90
C GLN A 588 -3.14 33.58 -7.89
N TRP A 589 -3.24 32.25 -8.06
CA TRP A 589 -4.11 31.61 -9.04
C TRP A 589 -5.10 30.68 -8.36
N LEU A 590 -6.37 30.81 -8.74
CA LEU A 590 -7.46 29.94 -8.30
C LEU A 590 -8.10 29.30 -9.53
N VAL A 591 -8.24 27.97 -9.50
CA VAL A 591 -8.94 27.18 -10.51
C VAL A 591 -10.10 26.43 -9.84
N THR A 592 -11.31 26.64 -10.35
CA THR A 592 -12.55 26.02 -9.85
C THR A 592 -13.40 25.47 -11.00
N ASP A 593 -14.31 24.53 -10.70
CA ASP A 593 -15.25 23.91 -11.65
C ASP A 593 -16.51 24.74 -11.90
N THR A 594 -16.85 25.63 -10.98
CA THR A 594 -18.08 26.42 -10.99
C THR A 594 -17.76 27.89 -11.16
N ASP A 595 -18.50 28.58 -12.05
CA ASP A 595 -18.48 30.05 -12.07
C ASP A 595 -19.14 30.53 -10.77
N ALA A 596 -18.28 30.79 -9.80
CA ALA A 596 -18.61 31.26 -8.46
C ALA A 596 -19.24 32.67 -8.45
N GLY A 597 -19.42 33.28 -9.62
CA GLY A 597 -19.83 34.68 -9.77
C GLY A 597 -18.70 35.64 -9.40
N PRO A 598 -19.03 36.90 -9.08
CA PRO A 598 -18.06 37.86 -8.54
C PRO A 598 -17.51 37.36 -7.20
N LEU A 599 -16.22 37.06 -7.18
CA LEU A 599 -15.48 36.69 -5.98
C LEU A 599 -14.75 37.93 -5.44
N GLU A 600 -15.00 38.29 -4.19
CA GLU A 600 -14.36 39.47 -3.57
C GLU A 600 -12.84 39.33 -3.56
N GLY A 601 -12.14 40.32 -4.13
CA GLY A 601 -10.68 40.32 -4.24
C GLY A 601 -10.11 39.35 -5.29
N TRP A 602 -10.93 38.77 -6.17
CA TRP A 602 -10.49 37.91 -7.27
C TRP A 602 -10.97 38.44 -8.61
N GLN A 603 -10.10 38.40 -9.63
CA GLN A 603 -10.40 38.85 -10.98
C GLN A 603 -10.53 37.64 -11.91
N PRO A 604 -11.67 37.42 -12.60
CA PRO A 604 -11.79 36.33 -13.56
C PRO A 604 -10.90 36.60 -14.77
N ILE A 605 -10.05 35.64 -15.14
CA ILE A 605 -9.11 35.74 -16.26
C ILE A 605 -9.62 34.98 -17.47
N GLN A 606 -10.02 33.72 -17.27
CA GLN A 606 -10.41 32.84 -18.36
C GLN A 606 -11.43 31.82 -17.88
N ARG A 607 -12.33 31.44 -18.81
CA ARG A 607 -13.23 30.30 -18.68
C ARG A 607 -12.94 29.34 -19.82
N GLY A 608 -13.10 28.06 -19.57
CA GLY A 608 -12.96 27.05 -20.60
C GLY A 608 -13.27 25.66 -20.11
N ASN A 609 -13.05 24.71 -21.01
CA ASN A 609 -13.14 23.30 -20.74
C ASN A 609 -11.76 22.66 -20.94
N MET A 610 -11.49 21.59 -20.21
CA MET A 610 -10.27 20.81 -20.36
C MET A 610 -10.60 19.32 -20.39
N ALA A 611 -9.68 18.52 -20.93
CA ALA A 611 -9.80 17.07 -20.87
C ALA A 611 -9.85 16.59 -19.40
N PRO A 612 -10.56 15.49 -19.09
CA PRO A 612 -10.51 14.87 -17.78
C PRO A 612 -9.11 14.27 -17.56
N LEU A 613 -8.75 14.03 -16.29
CA LEU A 613 -7.45 13.45 -15.94
C LEU A 613 -7.22 12.07 -16.58
N VAL A 614 -8.28 11.28 -16.63
CA VAL A 614 -8.28 9.87 -16.98
C VAL A 614 -9.48 9.60 -17.88
N VAL A 615 -9.23 8.98 -19.04
CA VAL A 615 -10.25 8.50 -19.97
C VAL A 615 -10.04 7.00 -20.15
N PRO A 616 -10.90 6.14 -19.56
CA PRO A 616 -10.87 4.71 -19.79
C PRO A 616 -11.01 4.34 -21.26
N ARG A 617 -10.41 3.21 -21.65
CA ARG A 617 -10.53 2.65 -22.98
C ARG A 617 -11.99 2.38 -23.32
N GLY A 618 -12.45 2.89 -24.46
CA GLY A 618 -13.82 2.73 -24.93
C GLY A 618 -14.84 3.65 -24.27
N SER A 619 -14.40 4.57 -23.41
CA SER A 619 -15.26 5.63 -22.86
C SER A 619 -15.13 6.93 -23.68
N SER A 620 -16.19 7.73 -23.69
CA SER A 620 -16.17 9.07 -24.25
C SER A 620 -15.67 10.06 -23.19
N PRO A 621 -14.72 10.95 -23.52
CA PRO A 621 -14.23 11.94 -22.57
C PRO A 621 -15.34 12.92 -22.20
N SER A 622 -15.58 13.10 -20.90
CA SER A 622 -16.36 14.22 -20.39
C SER A 622 -15.44 15.42 -20.18
N GLU A 623 -15.71 16.52 -20.86
CA GLU A 623 -14.99 17.77 -20.60
C GLU A 623 -15.19 18.23 -19.15
N VAL A 624 -14.12 18.72 -18.55
CA VAL A 624 -14.12 19.31 -17.21
C VAL A 624 -14.12 20.82 -17.35
N PRO A 625 -15.15 21.54 -16.88
CA PRO A 625 -15.15 22.99 -16.90
C PRO A 625 -14.13 23.55 -15.90
N PHE A 626 -13.54 24.68 -16.25
CA PHE A 626 -12.71 25.46 -15.35
C PHE A 626 -12.97 26.96 -15.48
N VAL A 627 -12.84 27.65 -14.35
CA VAL A 627 -12.73 29.11 -14.28
C VAL A 627 -11.44 29.46 -13.57
N LEU A 628 -10.62 30.30 -14.20
CA LEU A 628 -9.35 30.79 -13.68
C LEU A 628 -9.53 32.21 -13.15
N TYR A 629 -9.13 32.42 -11.90
CA TYR A 629 -9.12 33.72 -11.24
C TYR A 629 -7.69 34.14 -10.84
N HIS A 630 -7.44 35.45 -10.88
CA HIS A 630 -6.24 36.10 -10.38
C HIS A 630 -6.51 36.79 -9.05
N ASN A 631 -5.59 36.63 -8.11
CA ASN A 631 -5.58 37.36 -6.84
C ASN A 631 -4.50 38.46 -6.86
N PRO A 632 -4.88 39.74 -7.01
CA PRO A 632 -3.92 40.85 -7.00
C PRO A 632 -3.41 41.19 -5.60
N THR A 633 -4.03 40.69 -4.52
CA THR A 633 -3.63 41.00 -3.14
C THR A 633 -2.76 39.93 -2.49
N ALA A 634 -2.41 38.87 -3.23
CA ALA A 634 -1.51 37.81 -2.76
C ALA A 634 -0.18 38.40 -2.27
N LEU A 635 0.29 37.95 -1.10
CA LEU A 635 1.60 38.33 -0.59
C LEU A 635 2.71 37.62 -1.36
N PRO A 636 3.92 38.22 -1.45
CA PRO A 636 5.10 37.51 -1.93
C PRO A 636 5.36 36.27 -1.07
N ARG A 637 5.86 35.20 -1.70
CA ARG A 637 6.13 33.92 -1.03
C ARG A 637 7.24 34.01 0.03
N ALA A 638 8.15 34.96 -0.14
CA ALA A 638 9.18 35.31 0.84
C ALA A 638 9.07 36.79 1.18
N PHE A 639 9.11 37.13 2.47
CA PHE A 639 9.05 38.52 2.94
C PHE A 639 9.67 38.69 4.32
N VAL A 640 9.94 39.94 4.68
CA VAL A 640 10.42 40.37 5.99
C VAL A 640 9.29 41.01 6.77
N VAL A 641 9.23 40.75 8.07
CA VAL A 641 8.39 41.45 9.04
C VAL A 641 9.09 41.54 10.39
N GLY A 642 9.00 42.67 11.08
CA GLY A 642 9.76 42.91 12.32
C GLY A 642 9.02 42.60 13.62
N HIS A 643 7.70 42.65 13.64
CA HIS A 643 6.92 42.46 14.86
C HIS A 643 6.36 41.04 15.00
N VAL A 644 6.21 40.59 16.26
CA VAL A 644 5.71 39.27 16.61
C VAL A 644 4.36 39.39 17.32
N ASP A 645 3.39 38.60 16.91
CA ASP A 645 2.24 38.25 17.75
C ASP A 645 2.48 36.84 18.32
N VAL A 646 2.56 36.73 19.64
CA VAL A 646 2.99 35.49 20.29
C VAL A 646 1.83 34.52 20.40
N LEU A 647 1.93 33.38 19.72
CA LEU A 647 0.92 32.33 19.77
C LEU A 647 1.00 31.62 21.13
N ARG A 648 0.05 31.90 22.04
CA ARG A 648 0.00 31.24 23.35
C ARG A 648 -0.41 29.78 23.20
N ARG A 649 0.17 28.90 24.03
CA ARG A 649 0.07 27.42 23.97
C ARG A 649 -1.36 26.84 23.98
N HIS A 650 -2.38 27.62 24.29
CA HIS A 650 -3.79 27.21 24.39
C HIS A 650 -4.72 27.89 23.38
N GLU A 651 -4.21 28.77 22.51
CA GLU A 651 -5.02 29.44 21.50
C GLU A 651 -5.07 28.62 20.20
N ALA A 652 -6.27 28.35 19.70
CA ALA A 652 -6.46 27.64 18.44
C ALA A 652 -6.09 28.55 17.26
N PHE A 653 -5.18 28.11 16.39
CA PHE A 653 -4.78 28.85 15.20
C PHE A 653 -5.98 29.22 14.31
N SER A 654 -7.05 28.42 14.28
CA SER A 654 -8.25 28.71 13.48
C SER A 654 -9.04 29.96 13.91
N GLN A 655 -8.82 30.50 15.12
CA GLN A 655 -9.56 31.66 15.64
C GLN A 655 -8.87 33.01 15.35
N ARG A 656 -7.56 33.01 15.06
CA ARG A 656 -6.72 34.22 14.88
C ARG A 656 -6.77 34.86 13.46
N PRO A 657 -6.88 34.11 12.34
CA PRO A 657 -6.76 34.65 10.99
C PRO A 657 -7.75 35.73 10.59
N LYS A 658 -8.83 35.96 11.37
CA LYS A 658 -9.81 37.02 11.09
C LYS A 658 -9.41 38.40 11.64
N GLN A 659 -8.42 38.47 12.53
CA GLN A 659 -8.04 39.71 13.24
C GLN A 659 -6.54 40.03 13.14
N TRP A 660 -5.78 39.24 12.40
CA TRP A 660 -4.32 39.32 12.31
C TRP A 660 -3.88 39.81 10.92
N ASP A 661 -3.05 40.85 10.88
CA ASP A 661 -2.43 41.34 9.65
C ASP A 661 -1.04 40.69 9.46
N PRO A 662 -0.87 39.80 8.46
CA PRO A 662 0.41 39.16 8.15
C PRO A 662 1.48 40.12 7.62
N ARG A 663 1.13 41.35 7.21
CA ARG A 663 2.10 42.38 6.85
C ARG A 663 2.68 43.06 8.08
N ALA A 664 1.90 43.17 9.15
CA ALA A 664 2.32 43.85 10.37
C ALA A 664 3.08 42.94 11.32
N THR A 665 2.67 41.67 11.46
CA THR A 665 3.21 40.75 12.48
C THR A 665 3.38 39.33 11.96
N VAL A 666 4.41 38.63 12.45
CA VAL A 666 4.55 37.17 12.31
C VAL A 666 4.07 36.46 13.57
N LEU A 667 3.35 35.36 13.43
CA LEU A 667 2.96 34.53 14.57
C LEU A 667 4.10 33.58 14.92
N LEU A 668 4.66 33.69 16.14
CA LEU A 668 5.74 32.84 16.64
C LEU A 668 5.45 32.36 18.07
N ASP A 669 6.11 31.27 18.48
CA ASP A 669 6.04 30.78 19.87
C ASP A 669 6.70 31.75 20.87
N ARG A 670 7.66 32.58 20.41
CA ARG A 670 8.34 33.63 21.19
C ARG A 670 9.05 34.62 20.26
N ASP A 671 9.22 35.86 20.72
CA ASP A 671 10.11 36.84 20.07
C ASP A 671 11.57 36.57 20.48
N VAL A 672 12.45 36.39 19.50
CA VAL A 672 13.89 36.12 19.69
C VAL A 672 14.77 37.27 19.21
N LEU A 673 14.20 38.33 18.64
CA LEU A 673 14.96 39.49 18.19
C LEU A 673 15.24 40.46 19.35
N PRO A 674 16.39 41.16 19.37
CA PRO A 674 16.76 42.08 20.44
C PRO A 674 15.75 43.24 20.57
N ALA A 675 15.51 43.77 21.77
CA ALA A 675 14.62 44.93 21.93
C ALA A 675 15.13 46.14 21.13
N GLY A 676 14.21 46.91 20.53
CA GLY A 676 14.55 48.11 19.76
C GLY A 676 13.71 48.26 18.50
N GLU A 677 14.25 49.04 17.54
CA GLU A 677 13.66 49.24 16.21
C GLU A 677 13.47 47.90 15.48
N ARG A 678 12.40 47.80 14.69
CA ARG A 678 11.98 46.58 14.00
C ARG A 678 11.89 46.84 12.50
N ALA A 679 12.21 45.83 11.69
CA ALA A 679 12.02 45.92 10.26
C ALA A 679 10.54 46.11 9.89
N GLU A 680 10.27 46.98 8.92
CA GLU A 680 8.95 47.05 8.29
C GLU A 680 8.75 45.92 7.29
N PHE A 681 7.51 45.77 6.79
CA PHE A 681 7.20 44.80 5.77
C PHE A 681 7.98 45.06 4.49
N GLN A 682 8.73 44.06 4.01
CA GLN A 682 9.45 44.15 2.74
C GLN A 682 9.44 42.79 2.03
N ALA A 683 9.17 42.79 0.72
CA ALA A 683 9.28 41.58 -0.08
C ALA A 683 10.74 41.09 -0.13
N ALA A 684 10.92 39.77 -0.04
CA ALA A 684 12.21 39.11 -0.23
C ALA A 684 12.21 38.32 -1.54
N THR A 685 13.38 38.14 -2.14
CA THR A 685 13.52 37.52 -3.46
C THR A 685 13.97 36.07 -3.32
N ILE A 686 13.33 35.17 -4.06
CA ILE A 686 13.75 33.77 -4.18
C ILE A 686 14.72 33.67 -5.37
N ILE A 687 16.00 33.41 -5.08
CA ILE A 687 17.06 33.31 -6.10
C ILE A 687 17.13 31.90 -6.68
N GLU A 688 16.97 30.90 -5.81
CA GLU A 688 16.99 29.48 -6.19
C GLU A 688 15.88 28.77 -5.42
N TYR A 689 15.07 27.98 -6.13
CA TYR A 689 14.01 27.18 -5.54
C TYR A 689 14.06 25.76 -6.09
N GLY A 690 14.63 24.86 -5.29
CA GLY A 690 14.77 23.44 -5.59
C GLY A 690 14.01 22.57 -4.59
N THR A 691 14.25 21.26 -4.67
CA THR A 691 13.61 20.26 -3.81
C THR A 691 14.16 20.29 -2.39
N ASP A 692 15.49 20.23 -2.23
CA ASP A 692 16.18 20.18 -0.96
C ASP A 692 16.98 21.45 -0.65
N ARG A 693 16.93 22.45 -1.53
CA ARG A 693 17.68 23.70 -1.40
C ARG A 693 16.85 24.91 -1.86
N VAL A 694 16.86 25.97 -1.05
CA VAL A 694 16.24 27.26 -1.35
C VAL A 694 17.21 28.38 -0.99
N VAL A 695 17.39 29.35 -1.89
CA VAL A 695 18.25 30.53 -1.65
C VAL A 695 17.40 31.78 -1.71
N LEU A 696 17.43 32.57 -0.64
CA LEU A 696 16.65 33.79 -0.46
C LEU A 696 17.57 34.99 -0.30
N GLU A 697 17.18 36.13 -0.88
CA GLU A 697 17.80 37.42 -0.62
C GLU A 697 16.80 38.36 0.06
N ALA A 698 17.25 39.00 1.13
CA ALA A 698 16.46 39.93 1.91
C ALA A 698 17.30 41.13 2.32
N ARG A 699 16.68 42.31 2.32
CA ARG A 699 17.27 43.55 2.83
C ARG A 699 16.41 44.04 3.98
N LEU A 700 17.03 44.43 5.07
CA LEU A 700 16.35 44.84 6.30
C LEU A 700 16.98 46.13 6.83
N SER A 701 16.16 47.16 7.11
CA SER A 701 16.61 48.41 7.74
C SER A 701 16.90 48.24 9.25
N ALA A 702 16.19 47.33 9.91
CA ALA A 702 16.31 46.99 11.33
C ALA A 702 16.17 45.46 11.51
N PRO A 703 16.41 44.88 12.70
CA PRO A 703 16.20 43.45 12.93
C PRO A 703 14.77 42.99 12.58
N GLY A 704 14.65 41.84 11.92
CA GLY A 704 13.36 41.29 11.48
C GLY A 704 13.40 39.80 11.17
N TYR A 705 12.25 39.24 10.80
CA TYR A 705 12.08 37.84 10.44
C TYR A 705 11.88 37.70 8.93
N LEU A 706 12.78 36.96 8.28
CA LEU A 706 12.58 36.47 6.92
C LEU A 706 11.64 35.26 6.97
N VAL A 707 10.40 35.44 6.52
CA VAL A 707 9.36 34.42 6.41
C VAL A 707 9.39 33.82 5.01
N LEU A 708 9.41 32.49 4.93
CA LEU A 708 9.15 31.72 3.72
C LEU A 708 7.84 30.96 3.93
N THR A 709 6.86 31.16 3.05
CA THR A 709 5.50 30.63 3.27
C THR A 709 5.37 29.14 3.02
N ASP A 710 6.48 28.41 2.92
CA ASP A 710 6.53 26.94 2.80
C ASP A 710 6.47 26.24 4.13
N LEU A 711 6.05 24.98 4.09
CA LEU A 711 5.84 24.16 5.28
C LEU A 711 7.12 24.04 6.11
N TRP A 712 6.99 24.29 7.41
CA TRP A 712 7.99 23.95 8.41
C TRP A 712 7.98 22.45 8.67
N TYR A 713 9.17 21.85 8.64
CA TYR A 713 9.35 20.43 8.94
C TYR A 713 10.74 20.21 9.56
N PRO A 714 10.89 19.28 10.53
CA PRO A 714 12.19 18.97 11.11
C PRO A 714 13.20 18.51 10.04
N GLY A 715 14.40 19.08 10.04
CA GLY A 715 15.47 18.73 9.09
C GLY A 715 15.89 19.86 8.15
N TRP A 716 15.08 20.92 8.05
CA TRP A 716 15.49 22.17 7.39
C TRP A 716 16.52 22.92 8.25
N LYS A 717 17.62 23.33 7.62
CA LYS A 717 18.67 24.16 8.22
C LYS A 717 18.86 25.42 7.38
N ALA A 718 19.10 26.56 8.01
CA ALA A 718 19.41 27.81 7.34
C ALA A 718 20.86 28.22 7.61
N ARG A 719 21.52 28.78 6.60
CA ARG A 719 22.87 29.36 6.71
C ARG A 719 22.92 30.72 6.05
N ASP A 720 23.72 31.61 6.60
CA ASP A 720 24.06 32.87 5.93
C ASP A 720 25.12 32.69 4.84
N ALA A 721 25.50 33.79 4.19
CA ALA A 721 26.52 33.82 3.14
C ALA A 721 27.92 33.37 3.63
N GLN A 722 28.19 33.41 4.93
CA GLN A 722 29.45 32.96 5.54
C GLN A 722 29.38 31.50 6.03
N GLY A 723 28.24 30.83 5.82
CA GLY A 723 28.02 29.44 6.23
C GLY A 723 27.64 29.26 7.71
N ARG A 724 27.44 30.36 8.46
CA ARG A 724 27.02 30.30 9.87
C ARG A 724 25.58 29.84 9.95
N GLU A 725 25.28 28.96 10.91
CA GLU A 725 23.95 28.39 11.07
C GLU A 725 22.99 29.40 11.69
N LEU A 726 21.83 29.57 11.05
CA LEU A 726 20.75 30.44 11.51
C LEU A 726 19.58 29.57 12.02
N PRO A 727 18.88 29.98 13.09
CA PRO A 727 17.75 29.22 13.60
C PRO A 727 16.58 29.27 12.60
N VAL A 728 15.99 28.10 12.32
CA VAL A 728 14.76 27.98 11.54
C VAL A 728 13.59 27.85 12.50
N LEU A 729 12.83 28.93 12.62
CA LEU A 729 11.67 29.03 13.49
C LEU A 729 10.41 28.56 12.76
N ARG A 730 9.46 28.07 13.54
CA ARG A 730 8.09 27.82 13.08
C ARG A 730 7.31 29.12 13.18
N ALA A 731 6.78 29.58 12.06
CA ALA A 731 6.01 30.80 11.90
C ALA A 731 4.60 30.52 11.40
N ASN A 732 3.63 31.36 11.77
CA ASN A 732 2.27 31.31 11.22
C ASN A 732 1.67 29.90 11.27
N HIS A 733 1.86 29.25 12.42
CA HIS A 733 1.55 27.84 12.72
C HIS A 733 2.34 26.79 11.94
N ALA A 734 2.37 26.89 10.61
CA ALA A 734 2.85 25.85 9.71
C ALA A 734 4.05 26.26 8.84
N LEU A 735 4.45 27.52 8.83
CA LEU A 735 5.44 28.11 7.89
C LEU A 735 6.82 28.26 8.53
N ARG A 736 7.84 28.65 7.75
CA ARG A 736 9.23 28.82 8.22
C ARG A 736 9.61 30.28 8.32
N ALA A 737 10.38 30.64 9.36
CA ALA A 737 11.01 31.96 9.48
C ALA A 737 12.45 31.88 9.97
N VAL A 738 13.26 32.86 9.60
CA VAL A 738 14.65 33.03 10.07
C VAL A 738 14.82 34.45 10.61
N PRO A 739 15.26 34.63 11.87
CA PRO A 739 15.58 35.95 12.39
C PRO A 739 16.88 36.46 11.77
N LEU A 740 16.87 37.71 11.32
CA LEU A 740 18.01 38.39 10.70
C LEU A 740 18.24 39.76 11.36
N PRO A 741 19.50 40.18 11.54
CA PRO A 741 19.81 41.55 11.93
C PRO A 741 19.58 42.52 10.75
N ALA A 742 19.72 43.82 10.99
CA ALA A 742 19.74 44.81 9.93
C ALA A 742 20.87 44.53 8.91
N GLY A 743 20.63 44.85 7.63
CA GLY A 743 21.59 44.68 6.54
C GLY A 743 21.04 43.87 5.36
N GLU A 744 21.95 43.51 4.45
CA GLU A 744 21.69 42.65 3.31
C GLU A 744 22.06 41.21 3.63
N HIS A 745 21.15 40.28 3.34
CA HIS A 745 21.27 38.89 3.70
C HIS A 745 21.00 37.99 2.51
N ARG A 746 21.89 37.01 2.32
CA ARG A 746 21.65 35.85 1.48
C ARG A 746 21.55 34.62 2.37
N VAL A 747 20.36 34.04 2.44
CA VAL A 747 20.04 32.89 3.30
C VAL A 747 19.88 31.66 2.44
N THR A 748 20.70 30.64 2.69
CA THR A 748 20.57 29.32 2.06
C THR A 748 19.90 28.36 3.03
N MET A 749 18.74 27.82 2.65
CA MET A 749 18.05 26.77 3.37
C MET A 749 18.30 25.42 2.68
N THR A 750 18.66 24.40 3.45
CA THR A 750 18.85 23.02 2.95
C THR A 750 18.09 22.01 3.80
N PHE A 751 17.51 21.00 3.17
CA PHE A 751 16.78 19.92 3.84
C PHE A 751 17.63 18.65 3.97
N SER A 752 17.65 18.06 5.17
CA SER A 752 18.20 16.73 5.41
C SER A 752 17.24 15.95 6.30
N PRO A 753 16.79 14.74 5.91
CA PRO A 753 15.86 13.96 6.71
C PRO A 753 16.43 13.67 8.10
N PRO A 754 15.66 13.94 9.17
CA PRO A 754 16.10 13.66 10.54
C PRO A 754 16.42 12.17 10.74
N LEU A 755 17.41 11.89 11.60
CA LEU A 755 17.89 10.53 11.93
C LEU A 755 18.48 9.72 10.76
N TRP A 756 18.51 10.25 9.54
CA TRP A 756 18.97 9.54 8.35
C TRP A 756 20.33 8.85 8.52
N TRP A 757 21.35 9.61 8.94
CA TRP A 757 22.71 9.07 9.08
C TRP A 757 22.86 8.02 10.17
N LEU A 758 22.18 8.22 11.31
CA LEU A 758 22.16 7.21 12.39
C LEU A 758 21.49 5.93 11.90
N ALA A 759 20.35 6.06 11.25
CA ALA A 759 19.58 4.95 10.73
C ALA A 759 20.34 4.19 9.63
N ALA A 760 21.04 4.91 8.74
CA ALA A 760 21.95 4.32 7.76
C ALA A 760 23.06 3.49 8.42
N GLY A 761 23.68 4.00 9.50
CA GLY A 761 24.68 3.26 10.28
C GLY A 761 24.12 1.97 10.88
N VAL A 762 22.91 2.02 11.46
CA VAL A 762 22.22 0.83 11.99
C VAL A 762 21.91 -0.18 10.89
N THR A 763 21.46 0.27 9.73
CA THR A 763 21.20 -0.59 8.58
C THR A 763 22.46 -1.28 8.07
N VAL A 764 23.59 -0.54 7.95
CA VAL A 764 24.88 -1.13 7.57
C VAL A 764 25.34 -2.18 8.59
N LEU A 765 25.28 -1.89 9.88
CA LEU A 765 25.60 -2.87 10.93
C LEU A 765 24.73 -4.13 10.82
N SER A 766 23.43 -3.94 10.57
CA SER A 766 22.48 -5.05 10.44
C SER A 766 22.73 -5.90 9.20
N LEU A 767 23.15 -5.28 8.08
CA LEU A 767 23.60 -6.00 6.88
C LEU A 767 24.84 -6.86 7.17
N VAL A 768 25.81 -6.33 7.93
CA VAL A 768 27.01 -7.09 8.34
C VAL A 768 26.63 -8.27 9.25
N LEU A 769 25.77 -8.04 10.24
CA LEU A 769 25.29 -9.10 11.15
C LEU A 769 24.52 -10.18 10.40
N TRP A 770 23.62 -9.79 9.50
CA TRP A 770 22.88 -10.70 8.64
C TRP A 770 23.80 -11.51 7.72
N GLY A 771 24.78 -10.86 7.08
CA GLY A 771 25.77 -11.53 6.23
C GLY A 771 26.64 -12.52 7.01
N SER A 772 27.01 -12.17 8.24
CA SER A 772 27.79 -13.04 9.13
C SER A 772 26.98 -14.27 9.57
N ASP A 773 25.72 -14.09 9.99
CA ASP A 773 24.83 -15.22 10.35
C ASP A 773 24.56 -16.14 9.17
N THR A 774 24.41 -15.56 7.97
CA THR A 774 24.29 -16.27 6.70
C THR A 774 25.52 -17.13 6.43
N TRP A 775 26.72 -16.54 6.48
CA TRP A 775 27.98 -17.24 6.23
C TRP A 775 28.21 -18.39 7.24
N LEU A 776 27.99 -18.14 8.53
CA LEU A 776 28.10 -19.16 9.58
C LEU A 776 27.10 -20.30 9.38
N SER A 777 25.86 -19.99 8.97
CA SER A 777 24.83 -20.99 8.71
C SER A 777 25.21 -21.91 7.55
N PHE A 778 25.77 -21.38 6.46
CA PHE A 778 26.25 -22.20 5.34
C PHE A 778 27.52 -23.00 5.69
N ARG A 779 28.46 -22.44 6.46
CA ARG A 779 29.66 -23.18 6.89
C ARG A 779 29.35 -24.39 7.77
N ARG A 780 28.37 -24.28 8.67
CA ARG A 780 27.95 -25.40 9.52
C ARG A 780 27.42 -26.59 8.71
N VAL A 781 26.80 -26.33 7.57
CA VAL A 781 26.28 -27.37 6.66
C VAL A 781 27.43 -28.06 5.95
N ALA A 782 28.31 -27.27 5.34
CA ALA A 782 29.48 -27.80 4.64
C ALA A 782 30.40 -28.62 5.58
N ALA A 783 30.49 -28.24 6.85
CA ALA A 783 31.24 -28.99 7.85
C ALA A 783 30.58 -30.33 8.24
N CYS A 784 29.25 -30.42 8.23
CA CYS A 784 28.54 -31.68 8.47
C CYS A 784 28.62 -32.63 7.27
N ASP A 785 28.57 -32.10 6.05
CA ASP A 785 28.68 -32.91 4.82
C ASP A 785 30.11 -33.44 4.58
N GLY A 786 31.13 -32.78 5.15
CA GLY A 786 32.54 -33.18 5.06
C GLY A 786 33.00 -34.24 6.07
N ALA A 787 32.14 -34.67 7.01
CA ALA A 787 32.46 -35.72 7.97
C ALA A 787 32.03 -37.09 7.41
N THR A 788 32.90 -37.74 6.62
CA THR A 788 32.75 -39.15 6.25
C THR A 788 32.75 -40.03 7.52
N PRO A 789 31.89 -41.07 7.63
CA PRO A 789 31.99 -42.03 8.71
C PRO A 789 33.34 -42.73 8.61
N ALA A 790 34.11 -42.76 9.70
CA ALA A 790 35.33 -43.56 9.77
C ALA A 790 34.99 -45.01 9.37
N ALA A 791 35.68 -45.51 8.34
CA ALA A 791 35.54 -46.88 7.87
C ALA A 791 35.78 -47.82 9.06
N THR A 792 34.77 -48.63 9.38
CA THR A 792 34.93 -49.79 10.27
C THR A 792 35.97 -50.73 9.66
N PRO A 793 37.01 -51.15 10.39
CA PRO A 793 37.99 -52.09 9.86
C PRO A 793 37.32 -53.44 9.59
N ASP A 794 37.55 -54.00 8.40
CA ASP A 794 37.05 -55.31 8.01
C ASP A 794 37.57 -56.41 8.96
N PRO A 795 36.75 -57.43 9.31
CA PRO A 795 37.21 -58.54 10.12
C PRO A 795 38.19 -59.42 9.31
N PRO A 796 39.19 -60.03 9.97
CA PRO A 796 40.23 -60.79 9.29
C PRO A 796 39.63 -62.01 8.59
N GLN A 797 39.82 -62.08 7.27
CA GLN A 797 39.48 -63.23 6.45
C GLN A 797 40.41 -64.39 6.81
N GLY A 798 39.85 -65.44 7.41
CA GLY A 798 40.50 -66.75 7.50
C GLY A 798 40.36 -67.50 6.17
N GLN A 799 41.45 -68.13 5.73
CA GLN A 799 41.48 -69.24 4.78
C GLN A 799 42.63 -70.18 5.18
N PRO A 800 42.58 -71.46 4.80
CA PRO A 800 41.49 -72.43 4.90
C PRO A 800 41.61 -73.34 6.14
#